data_AF-Q3UDA8-F1
#
_entry.id   AF-Q3UDA8-F1
#
_cell.length_a   1.000
_cell.length_b   1.000
_cell.length_c   1.000
_cell.angle_alpha   90.00
_cell.angle_beta   90.00
_cell.angle_gamma   90.00
#
_symmetry.space_group_name_H-M   'P 1'
#
loop_
_entity.id
_entity.type
_entity.pdbx_description
1 polymer ?
#
loop_
_entity_poly.entity_id
_entity_poly.type
_entity_poly.pdbx_seq_one_letter_code
_entity_poly.pdbx_strand_id
1 'polypeptide(L)'
;MMPRLLLRDWPRCPSLVLGAPSRPLSAVSGPAEYLQHSIVPTMHYQDSLPRLPIPKLEDTMKRYLSAQKPLLNDSQFRKTEVLCKDFEDGIGKELHAHLLAQDKQNKHTSYISGPWFDMYLTARDSVVLNFNPFMAFNPDPKSEYNDQLTRATNLTVSAVRFLKTLRAGLLEPEVFHLNPARSDTDAFKRLIRFVPSSLSWYGAYLVNAYPLDMSQYFRLFNSTRIPKPSRDELFTDTKARHLLVLRKGHFYVFDVLDQDGNIVNPSEIQAHLKYILSGSSPVPEFPLAYLTSENRDVWAELRQKLIHGGNEETLRKVDSAVFCLCLDDFPMKDLVHLSHTMLHGDGTNRWFDKSFNLIVAKDGTAAVHFEHAWGDGVAVLRFFNEVFRDSTQTPAIAPQSQPAATDSSVSVQKLSFKLSSALKAGVTAAKEKFDATMKTLTIDAIQFQRGGKEFLKKKKLSPDAVAQLAFQMAFLRQYGQTVATYESCSTAAFKHGRTETIRPASIFTKRCSEAFVREPSKHSVGELQHMMAECSKYHGQLTKEAAMGQGFDRHLFALRYLAAARGVTLPELYQDPAYQRINHNILSTSTLSSPAVSLGGFAPVVPDGFGIAYAVHDDWIGCNVSSYSGRNAREFLHCVQKCLEDMFDALEGKAIKT
;
A
#
# COMPACT_ATOMS: atom_id res chain seq x y z
N MET A 1 -2.64 36.94 -87.86
CA MET A 1 -4.10 36.96 -88.15
C MET A 1 -4.76 37.90 -87.16
N MET A 2 -5.32 39.01 -87.63
CA MET A 2 -6.05 40.04 -86.88
C MET A 2 -7.58 39.73 -86.93
N PRO A 3 -8.51 40.39 -86.19
CA PRO A 3 -8.41 41.21 -84.96
C PRO A 3 -9.69 41.20 -84.02
N ARG A 4 -9.74 42.12 -83.03
CA ARG A 4 -10.94 42.84 -82.44
C ARG A 4 -11.91 42.04 -81.53
N LEU A 5 -12.61 42.55 -80.50
CA LEU A 5 -12.79 43.86 -79.84
C LEU A 5 -13.73 43.67 -78.60
N LEU A 6 -13.65 44.60 -77.64
CA LEU A 6 -14.72 45.16 -76.77
C LEU A 6 -15.16 44.47 -75.46
N LEU A 7 -14.59 44.99 -74.36
CA LEU A 7 -15.24 45.67 -73.22
C LEU A 7 -16.78 45.64 -73.11
N ARG A 8 -17.26 45.27 -71.91
CA ARG A 8 -18.39 45.93 -71.25
C ARG A 8 -18.20 45.99 -69.72
N ASP A 9 -18.39 47.19 -69.20
CA ASP A 9 -18.19 47.66 -67.83
C ASP A 9 -19.17 47.12 -66.79
N TRP A 10 -18.76 47.15 -65.51
CA TRP A 10 -19.57 47.62 -64.37
C TRP A 10 -18.69 48.02 -63.16
N PRO A 11 -19.17 48.91 -62.25
CA PRO A 11 -18.39 50.05 -61.74
C PRO A 11 -17.72 49.87 -60.35
N ARG A 12 -16.87 50.86 -60.00
CA ARG A 12 -16.08 50.99 -58.76
C ARG A 12 -16.83 51.67 -57.59
N CYS A 13 -16.59 51.12 -56.38
CA CYS A 13 -16.43 51.76 -55.04
C CYS A 13 -17.65 52.39 -54.30
N PRO A 14 -17.62 52.66 -52.96
CA PRO A 14 -16.53 52.52 -51.94
C PRO A 14 -16.91 51.96 -50.51
N SER A 15 -15.88 51.52 -49.78
CA SER A 15 -15.59 51.62 -48.32
C SER A 15 -16.61 51.29 -47.19
N LEU A 16 -16.06 50.61 -46.16
CA LEU A 16 -16.19 50.77 -44.68
C LEU A 16 -16.97 49.70 -43.85
N VAL A 17 -16.20 49.14 -42.90
CA VAL A 17 -16.52 48.72 -41.51
C VAL A 17 -16.99 47.28 -41.22
N LEU A 18 -16.06 46.56 -40.57
CA LEU A 18 -16.15 45.66 -39.39
C LEU A 18 -17.49 44.95 -39.09
N GLY A 19 -17.40 43.61 -38.98
CA GLY A 19 -18.30 42.82 -38.14
C GLY A 19 -18.49 41.38 -38.59
N ALA A 20 -17.58 40.47 -38.23
CA ALA A 20 -17.88 39.04 -38.18
C ALA A 20 -17.17 38.43 -36.97
N PRO A 21 -17.88 37.70 -36.09
CA PRO A 21 -17.39 37.36 -34.77
C PRO A 21 -16.29 36.31 -34.88
N SER A 22 -15.09 36.68 -34.43
CA SER A 22 -14.08 35.74 -33.97
C SER A 22 -14.73 34.84 -32.91
N ARG A 23 -14.99 33.58 -33.26
CA ARG A 23 -15.20 32.55 -32.25
C ARG A 23 -13.95 32.55 -31.36
N PRO A 24 -14.08 32.79 -30.04
CA PRO A 24 -12.93 32.65 -29.18
C PRO A 24 -12.48 31.19 -29.28
N LEU A 25 -11.18 30.99 -29.53
CA LEU A 25 -10.51 29.75 -29.17
C LEU A 25 -10.95 29.43 -27.74
N SER A 26 -11.79 28.41 -27.60
CA SER A 26 -12.16 27.86 -26.30
C SER A 26 -10.87 27.60 -25.57
N ALA A 27 -10.72 28.24 -24.41
CA ALA A 27 -9.58 28.09 -23.53
C ALA A 27 -9.17 26.61 -23.47
N VAL A 28 -7.93 26.33 -23.86
CA VAL A 28 -7.29 25.05 -23.54
C VAL A 28 -7.47 24.87 -22.04
N SER A 29 -8.21 23.82 -21.65
CA SER A 29 -8.49 23.42 -20.28
C SER A 29 -7.20 23.49 -19.46
N GLY A 30 -7.14 24.46 -18.55
CA GLY A 30 -5.90 24.95 -17.94
C GLY A 30 -5.24 24.01 -16.92
N PRO A 31 -4.15 24.47 -16.26
CA PRO A 31 -3.39 23.76 -15.22
C PRO A 31 -4.17 23.32 -13.95
N ALA A 32 -5.50 23.44 -13.92
CA ALA A 32 -6.34 23.15 -12.75
C ALA A 32 -6.77 21.67 -12.60
N GLU A 33 -6.59 20.86 -13.64
CA GLU A 33 -7.08 19.46 -13.71
C GLU A 33 -6.02 18.39 -13.41
N TYR A 34 -4.74 18.76 -13.44
CA TYR A 34 -3.61 17.86 -13.23
C TYR A 34 -2.79 18.36 -12.04
N LEU A 35 -2.44 17.46 -11.12
CA LEU A 35 -1.62 17.81 -9.95
C LEU A 35 -0.12 17.80 -10.21
N GLN A 36 0.31 17.24 -11.34
CA GLN A 36 1.69 17.28 -11.84
C GLN A 36 1.71 17.42 -13.37
N HIS A 37 2.82 17.97 -13.88
CA HIS A 37 3.05 18.26 -15.29
C HIS A 37 4.44 17.80 -15.71
N SER A 38 4.72 16.50 -15.54
CA SER A 38 6.05 15.96 -15.86
C SER A 38 6.37 16.13 -17.34
N ILE A 39 7.58 16.60 -17.63
CA ILE A 39 8.14 16.62 -19.00
C ILE A 39 8.69 15.24 -19.42
N VAL A 40 8.85 14.32 -18.46
CA VAL A 40 9.26 12.93 -18.68
C VAL A 40 7.99 12.08 -18.58
N PRO A 41 7.61 11.32 -19.62
CA PRO A 41 6.40 10.50 -19.56
C PRO A 41 6.42 9.56 -18.35
N THR A 42 5.29 9.40 -17.64
CA THR A 42 5.22 8.56 -16.43
C THR A 42 5.83 7.16 -16.62
N MET A 43 5.57 6.53 -17.76
CA MET A 43 6.03 5.17 -18.07
C MET A 43 7.38 5.13 -18.81
N HIS A 44 8.13 6.23 -18.85
CA HIS A 44 9.33 6.38 -19.70
C HIS A 44 10.42 5.33 -19.46
N TYR A 45 10.56 4.84 -18.23
CA TYR A 45 11.59 3.87 -17.84
C TYR A 45 11.14 2.41 -17.94
N GLN A 46 9.85 2.14 -18.13
CA GLN A 46 9.28 0.80 -17.91
C GLN A 46 9.85 -0.27 -18.86
N ASP A 47 10.24 0.10 -20.07
CA ASP A 47 10.77 -0.84 -21.07
C ASP A 47 12.24 -1.23 -20.83
N SER A 48 12.99 -0.42 -20.09
CA SER A 48 14.42 -0.63 -19.82
C SER A 48 14.73 -0.99 -18.37
N LEU A 49 13.71 -1.20 -17.53
CA LEU A 49 13.90 -1.70 -16.18
C LEU A 49 14.69 -3.03 -16.19
N PRO A 50 15.65 -3.21 -15.27
CA PRO A 50 16.42 -4.43 -15.17
C PRO A 50 15.52 -5.58 -14.74
N ARG A 51 15.83 -6.79 -15.18
CA ARG A 51 15.09 -7.99 -14.78
C ARG A 51 15.40 -8.32 -13.32
N LEU A 52 14.39 -8.75 -12.57
CA LEU A 52 14.58 -9.18 -11.19
C LEU A 52 15.50 -10.42 -11.18
N PRO A 53 16.66 -10.38 -10.50
CA PRO A 53 17.56 -11.52 -10.47
C PRO A 53 16.96 -12.67 -9.67
N ILE A 54 17.31 -13.89 -10.07
CA ILE A 54 17.10 -15.10 -9.26
C ILE A 54 18.43 -15.35 -8.53
N PRO A 55 18.45 -15.42 -7.18
CA PRO A 55 19.66 -15.74 -6.44
C PRO A 55 20.22 -17.11 -6.82
N LYS A 56 21.52 -17.32 -6.63
CA LYS A 56 22.07 -18.67 -6.69
C LYS A 56 21.46 -19.54 -5.59
N LEU A 57 21.21 -20.81 -5.90
CA LEU A 57 20.65 -21.75 -4.92
C LEU A 57 21.55 -21.87 -3.65
N GLU A 58 22.87 -21.92 -3.83
CA GLU A 58 23.84 -21.95 -2.72
C GLU A 58 23.69 -20.76 -1.75
N ASP A 59 23.47 -19.56 -2.30
CA ASP A 59 23.37 -18.34 -1.49
C ASP A 59 22.02 -18.28 -0.77
N THR A 60 20.96 -18.76 -1.43
CA THR A 60 19.63 -18.94 -0.81
C THR A 60 19.69 -19.92 0.36
N MET A 61 20.37 -21.07 0.23
CA MET A 61 20.51 -22.03 1.33
C MET A 61 21.32 -21.45 2.49
N LYS A 62 22.45 -20.79 2.20
CA LYS A 62 23.28 -20.13 3.23
C LYS A 62 22.50 -19.03 3.97
N ARG A 63 21.75 -18.20 3.27
CA ARG A 63 20.93 -17.13 3.86
C ARG A 63 19.76 -17.69 4.68
N TYR A 64 19.07 -18.70 4.17
CA TYR A 64 18.01 -19.41 4.89
C TYR A 64 18.53 -19.98 6.22
N LEU A 65 19.65 -20.73 6.19
CA LEU A 65 20.28 -21.25 7.40
C LEU A 65 20.72 -20.12 8.35
N SER A 66 21.26 -19.02 7.82
CA SER A 66 21.66 -17.87 8.65
C SER A 66 20.47 -17.25 9.40
N ALA A 67 19.29 -17.19 8.78
CA ALA A 67 18.05 -16.74 9.40
C ALA A 67 17.44 -17.78 10.37
N GLN A 68 17.73 -19.08 10.18
CA GLN A 68 17.31 -20.14 11.10
C GLN A 68 18.15 -20.22 12.39
N LYS A 69 19.44 -19.86 12.33
CA LYS A 69 20.37 -19.92 13.48
C LYS A 69 19.82 -19.32 14.79
N PRO A 70 19.21 -18.12 14.81
CA PRO A 70 18.67 -17.58 16.06
C PRO A 70 17.39 -18.28 16.55
N LEU A 71 16.68 -19.00 15.67
CA LEU A 71 15.33 -19.57 15.90
C LEU A 71 15.33 -21.04 16.34
N LEU A 72 16.40 -21.77 16.02
CA LEU A 72 16.50 -23.21 16.25
C LEU A 72 17.53 -23.53 17.34
N ASN A 73 17.34 -24.65 18.01
CA ASN A 73 18.42 -25.26 18.80
C ASN A 73 19.36 -26.09 17.90
N ASP A 74 20.52 -26.50 18.42
CA ASP A 74 21.56 -27.19 17.64
C ASP A 74 21.09 -28.50 16.97
N SER A 75 20.18 -29.24 17.61
CA SER A 75 19.62 -30.48 17.05
C SER A 75 18.71 -30.19 15.85
N GLN A 76 17.79 -29.24 16.02
CA GLN A 76 16.91 -28.77 14.95
C GLN A 76 17.71 -28.18 13.80
N PHE A 77 18.70 -27.33 14.10
CA PHE A 77 19.54 -26.68 13.10
C PHE A 77 20.32 -27.70 12.26
N ARG A 78 20.97 -28.70 12.88
CA ARG A 78 21.69 -29.76 12.15
C ARG A 78 20.77 -30.57 11.24
N LYS A 79 19.54 -30.87 11.69
CA LYS A 79 18.55 -31.55 10.85
C LYS A 79 18.21 -30.70 9.61
N THR A 80 17.89 -29.41 9.81
CA THR A 80 17.60 -28.48 8.71
C THR A 80 18.80 -28.31 7.77
N GLU A 81 20.03 -28.29 8.29
CA GLU A 81 21.25 -28.21 7.49
C GLU A 81 21.42 -29.41 6.55
N VAL A 82 21.16 -30.64 7.02
CA VAL A 82 21.14 -31.84 6.18
C VAL A 82 20.08 -31.72 5.08
N LEU A 83 18.84 -31.32 5.44
CA LEU A 83 17.76 -31.15 4.47
C LEU A 83 18.07 -30.06 3.41
N CYS A 84 18.72 -28.96 3.81
CA CYS A 84 19.18 -27.94 2.87
C CYS A 84 20.21 -28.50 1.89
N LYS A 85 21.16 -29.30 2.38
CA LYS A 85 22.18 -29.94 1.53
C LYS A 85 21.55 -30.93 0.56
N ASP A 86 20.68 -31.81 1.05
CA ASP A 86 19.98 -32.79 0.21
C ASP A 86 19.07 -32.11 -0.82
N PHE A 87 18.44 -30.98 -0.47
CA PHE A 87 17.67 -30.17 -1.41
C PHE A 87 18.56 -29.50 -2.46
N GLU A 88 19.69 -28.92 -2.06
CA GLU A 88 20.66 -28.26 -2.95
C GLU A 88 21.33 -29.22 -3.93
N ASP A 89 21.66 -30.43 -3.47
CA ASP A 89 22.30 -31.47 -4.28
C ASP A 89 21.27 -32.31 -5.08
N GLY A 90 19.99 -32.26 -4.70
CA GLY A 90 18.89 -33.04 -5.29
C GLY A 90 17.81 -32.20 -5.99
N ILE A 91 16.56 -32.40 -5.58
CA ILE A 91 15.38 -31.84 -6.27
C ILE A 91 15.37 -30.31 -6.36
N GLY A 92 15.98 -29.61 -5.40
CA GLY A 92 16.10 -28.15 -5.42
C GLY A 92 16.93 -27.64 -6.59
N LYS A 93 17.99 -28.37 -6.97
CA LYS A 93 18.81 -28.07 -8.16
C LYS A 93 18.01 -28.15 -9.44
N GLU A 94 17.19 -29.19 -9.57
CA GLU A 94 16.33 -29.39 -10.75
C GLU A 94 15.24 -28.33 -10.83
N LEU A 95 14.57 -28.02 -9.70
CA LEU A 95 13.58 -26.95 -9.63
C LEU A 95 14.20 -25.60 -9.96
N HIS A 96 15.40 -25.31 -9.46
CA HIS A 96 16.12 -24.07 -9.74
C HIS A 96 16.50 -23.94 -11.22
N ALA A 97 16.99 -25.02 -11.85
CA ALA A 97 17.26 -25.04 -13.28
C ALA A 97 16.00 -24.77 -14.11
N HIS A 98 14.87 -25.36 -13.73
CA HIS A 98 13.58 -25.11 -14.36
C HIS A 98 13.08 -23.68 -14.15
N LEU A 99 13.26 -23.12 -12.94
CA LEU A 99 12.89 -21.73 -12.64
C LEU A 99 13.70 -20.75 -13.51
N LEU A 100 15.01 -20.96 -13.64
CA LEU A 100 15.87 -20.18 -14.52
C LEU A 100 15.48 -20.32 -16.00
N ALA A 101 15.09 -21.51 -16.45
CA ALA A 101 14.62 -21.73 -17.80
C ALA A 101 13.29 -21.00 -18.07
N GLN A 102 12.34 -21.08 -17.13
CA GLN A 102 11.06 -20.37 -17.21
C GLN A 102 11.26 -18.85 -17.21
N ASP A 103 12.16 -18.34 -16.37
CA ASP A 103 12.53 -16.92 -16.32
C ASP A 103 13.11 -16.44 -17.66
N LYS A 104 14.03 -17.21 -18.27
CA LYS A 104 14.60 -16.90 -19.60
C LYS A 104 13.55 -16.89 -20.71
N GLN A 105 12.48 -17.66 -20.58
CA GLN A 105 11.35 -17.66 -21.53
C GLN A 105 10.40 -16.48 -21.31
N ASN A 106 10.32 -15.95 -20.08
CA ASN A 106 9.37 -14.91 -19.67
C ASN A 106 10.08 -13.59 -19.29
N LYS A 107 11.01 -13.13 -20.15
CA LYS A 107 11.87 -11.96 -19.84
C LYS A 107 11.14 -10.63 -19.62
N HIS A 108 9.90 -10.53 -20.09
CA HIS A 108 9.06 -9.33 -19.97
C HIS A 108 8.47 -9.16 -18.56
N THR A 109 8.61 -10.14 -17.67
CA THR A 109 8.16 -10.12 -16.28
C THR A 109 9.23 -10.67 -15.33
N SER A 110 8.89 -10.79 -14.05
CA SER A 110 9.72 -11.38 -13.01
C SER A 110 9.22 -12.78 -12.65
N TYR A 111 10.13 -13.63 -12.18
CA TYR A 111 9.79 -14.98 -11.73
C TYR A 111 8.78 -15.04 -10.57
N ILE A 112 8.61 -13.93 -9.83
CA ILE A 112 7.83 -13.88 -8.59
C ILE A 112 6.46 -13.22 -8.74
N SER A 113 6.26 -12.33 -9.72
CA SER A 113 5.03 -11.53 -9.82
C SER A 113 3.77 -12.40 -9.93
N GLY A 114 3.76 -13.35 -10.85
CA GLY A 114 2.63 -14.29 -11.04
C GLY A 114 2.35 -15.14 -9.79
N PRO A 115 3.33 -15.92 -9.28
CA PRO A 115 3.15 -16.72 -8.07
C PRO A 115 2.68 -15.91 -6.85
N TRP A 116 3.17 -14.67 -6.70
CA TRP A 116 2.79 -13.80 -5.59
C TRP A 116 1.35 -13.28 -5.72
N PHE A 117 0.90 -12.93 -6.93
CA PHE A 117 -0.52 -12.64 -7.18
C PHE A 117 -1.40 -13.86 -6.89
N ASP A 118 -1.02 -15.03 -7.38
CA ASP A 118 -1.77 -16.26 -7.17
C ASP A 118 -1.93 -16.58 -5.68
N MET A 119 -0.90 -16.39 -4.85
CA MET A 119 -0.99 -16.62 -3.41
C MET A 119 -2.13 -15.81 -2.76
N TYR A 120 -2.21 -14.51 -3.02
CA TYR A 120 -3.25 -13.66 -2.43
C TYR A 120 -4.63 -13.88 -3.06
N LEU A 121 -4.68 -14.11 -4.37
CA LEU A 121 -5.94 -14.31 -5.09
C LEU A 121 -6.54 -15.70 -4.82
N THR A 122 -5.74 -16.71 -4.49
CA THR A 122 -6.21 -18.05 -4.10
C THR A 122 -6.48 -18.18 -2.59
N ALA A 123 -5.92 -17.30 -1.75
CA ALA A 123 -6.28 -17.26 -0.34
C ALA A 123 -7.79 -17.09 -0.15
N ARG A 124 -8.36 -17.88 0.76
CA ARG A 124 -9.82 -17.97 0.99
C ARG A 124 -10.26 -17.26 2.27
N ASP A 125 -9.33 -16.85 3.12
CA ASP A 125 -9.61 -16.08 4.32
C ASP A 125 -10.24 -14.72 3.99
N SER A 126 -10.90 -14.12 4.98
CA SER A 126 -11.38 -12.75 4.85
C SER A 126 -10.24 -11.82 4.49
N VAL A 127 -10.48 -10.85 3.60
CA VAL A 127 -9.49 -9.81 3.29
C VAL A 127 -9.29 -8.84 4.45
N VAL A 128 -10.29 -8.72 5.34
CA VAL A 128 -10.24 -7.85 6.51
C VAL A 128 -9.33 -8.48 7.56
N LEU A 129 -8.48 -7.67 8.17
CA LEU A 129 -7.41 -8.03 9.11
C LEU A 129 -6.28 -8.87 8.50
N ASN A 130 -6.58 -9.97 7.81
CA ASN A 130 -5.55 -10.89 7.33
C ASN A 130 -4.63 -10.26 6.27
N PHE A 131 -5.15 -9.36 5.44
CA PHE A 131 -4.40 -8.77 4.33
C PHE A 131 -4.51 -7.25 4.27
N ASN A 132 -5.72 -6.69 4.33
CA ASN A 132 -5.94 -5.27 4.06
C ASN A 132 -5.38 -4.38 5.19
N PRO A 133 -4.44 -3.47 4.88
CA PRO A 133 -3.91 -2.50 5.83
C PRO A 133 -4.57 -1.12 5.65
N PHE A 134 -4.17 -0.16 6.49
CA PHE A 134 -4.53 1.25 6.31
C PHE A 134 -3.35 2.20 6.51
N MET A 135 -3.47 3.41 5.94
CA MET A 135 -2.64 4.58 6.20
C MET A 135 -3.52 5.79 6.49
N ALA A 136 -3.35 6.44 7.64
CA ALA A 136 -4.06 7.65 8.03
C ALA A 136 -3.26 8.90 7.65
N PHE A 137 -3.95 9.91 7.12
CA PHE A 137 -3.35 11.20 6.76
C PHE A 137 -3.02 11.99 8.03
N ASN A 138 -1.96 12.81 7.97
CA ASN A 138 -1.85 13.96 8.84
C ASN A 138 -3.05 14.91 8.60
N PRO A 139 -3.51 15.67 9.60
CA PRO A 139 -4.53 16.70 9.39
C PRO A 139 -4.06 17.75 8.38
N ASP A 140 -4.99 18.47 7.77
CA ASP A 140 -4.63 19.71 7.08
C ASP A 140 -4.03 20.68 8.11
N PRO A 141 -2.86 21.29 7.85
CA PRO A 141 -2.25 22.25 8.77
C PRO A 141 -3.17 23.42 9.15
N LYS A 142 -4.14 23.75 8.31
CA LYS A 142 -5.18 24.75 8.59
C LYS A 142 -6.39 24.04 9.18
N SER A 143 -6.65 24.28 10.47
CA SER A 143 -7.70 23.59 11.23
C SER A 143 -9.08 23.64 10.55
N GLU A 144 -9.45 24.79 9.98
CA GLU A 144 -10.70 25.03 9.24
C GLU A 144 -10.90 24.14 8.01
N TYR A 145 -9.83 23.63 7.39
CA TYR A 145 -9.90 22.70 6.25
C TYR A 145 -10.17 21.25 6.67
N ASN A 146 -10.23 20.99 7.98
CA ASN A 146 -10.58 19.68 8.54
C ASN A 146 -12.11 19.51 8.79
N ASP A 147 -12.95 20.42 8.29
CA ASP A 147 -14.39 20.12 8.19
C ASP A 147 -14.62 18.89 7.28
N GLN A 148 -15.53 17.99 7.66
CA GLN A 148 -15.75 16.73 6.94
C GLN A 148 -16.14 16.97 5.48
N LEU A 149 -17.06 17.90 5.20
CA LEU A 149 -17.52 18.16 3.83
C LEU A 149 -16.40 18.80 3.01
N THR A 150 -15.71 19.79 3.56
CA THR A 150 -14.59 20.46 2.89
C THR A 150 -13.48 19.47 2.57
N ARG A 151 -13.06 18.68 3.56
CA ARG A 151 -11.95 17.74 3.43
C ARG A 151 -12.28 16.57 2.51
N ALA A 152 -13.48 16.01 2.61
CA ALA A 152 -13.94 14.96 1.70
C ALA A 152 -13.98 15.45 0.24
N THR A 153 -14.41 16.70 0.00
CA THR A 153 -14.42 17.29 -1.34
C THR A 153 -13.00 17.48 -1.87
N ASN A 154 -12.11 18.10 -1.08
CA ASN A 154 -10.73 18.37 -1.50
C ASN A 154 -9.94 17.08 -1.76
N LEU A 155 -10.00 16.09 -0.85
CA LEU A 155 -9.34 14.80 -1.06
C LEU A 155 -9.90 14.06 -2.28
N THR A 156 -11.22 14.13 -2.51
CA THR A 156 -11.85 13.52 -3.69
C THR A 156 -11.36 14.17 -4.98
N VAL A 157 -11.36 15.50 -5.06
CA VAL A 157 -10.89 16.23 -6.24
C VAL A 157 -9.41 15.96 -6.49
N SER A 158 -8.57 15.99 -5.45
CA SER A 158 -7.14 15.66 -5.57
C SER A 158 -6.92 14.20 -6.02
N ALA A 159 -7.74 13.25 -5.56
CA ALA A 159 -7.68 11.86 -6.03
C ALA A 159 -8.05 11.73 -7.53
N VAL A 160 -9.03 12.50 -8.01
CA VAL A 160 -9.41 12.53 -9.43
C VAL A 160 -8.36 13.27 -10.28
N ARG A 161 -7.74 14.33 -9.76
CA ARG A 161 -6.56 14.98 -10.37
C ARG A 161 -5.41 13.97 -10.51
N PHE A 162 -5.13 13.17 -9.48
CA PHE A 162 -4.13 12.11 -9.56
C PHE A 162 -4.46 11.11 -10.66
N LEU A 163 -5.71 10.64 -10.73
CA LEU A 163 -6.19 9.75 -11.79
C LEU A 163 -5.93 10.33 -13.19
N LYS A 164 -6.30 11.60 -13.42
CA LYS A 164 -6.08 12.29 -14.70
C LYS A 164 -4.60 12.47 -14.99
N THR A 165 -3.79 12.89 -14.01
CA THR A 165 -2.34 13.06 -14.15
C THR A 165 -1.66 11.74 -14.51
N LEU A 166 -2.04 10.63 -13.88
CA LEU A 166 -1.53 9.29 -14.18
C LEU A 166 -1.91 8.87 -15.61
N ARG A 167 -3.19 9.00 -16.00
CA ARG A 167 -3.69 8.60 -17.33
C ARG A 167 -3.12 9.45 -18.46
N ALA A 168 -2.86 10.73 -18.21
CA ALA A 168 -2.25 11.64 -19.18
C ALA A 168 -0.73 11.41 -19.33
N GLY A 169 -0.11 10.54 -18.52
CA GLY A 169 1.34 10.33 -18.52
C GLY A 169 2.12 11.53 -17.97
N LEU A 170 1.46 12.37 -17.16
CA LEU A 170 2.02 13.61 -16.58
C LEU A 170 2.48 13.44 -15.13
N LEU A 171 2.22 12.29 -14.51
CA LEU A 171 2.78 11.94 -13.20
C LEU A 171 4.29 11.74 -13.37
N GLU A 172 5.11 12.36 -12.52
CA GLU A 172 6.54 12.11 -12.57
C GLU A 172 6.82 10.61 -12.35
N PRO A 173 7.72 9.99 -13.15
CA PRO A 173 8.09 8.60 -12.96
C PRO A 173 8.54 8.34 -11.52
N GLU A 174 8.19 7.18 -10.98
CA GLU A 174 8.66 6.79 -9.66
C GLU A 174 10.15 6.45 -9.74
N VAL A 175 10.98 7.17 -8.98
CA VAL A 175 12.44 7.01 -9.01
C VAL A 175 12.99 7.11 -7.60
N PHE A 176 13.81 6.13 -7.22
CA PHE A 176 14.61 6.23 -6.01
C PHE A 176 15.94 6.92 -6.31
N HIS A 177 16.21 8.03 -5.64
CA HIS A 177 17.40 8.85 -5.84
C HIS A 177 18.39 8.67 -4.70
N LEU A 178 19.61 8.17 -4.97
CA LEU A 178 20.67 8.17 -3.95
C LEU A 178 21.17 9.59 -3.64
N ASN A 179 21.14 10.47 -4.64
CA ASN A 179 21.44 11.89 -4.49
C ASN A 179 20.44 12.73 -5.31
N PRO A 180 19.31 13.13 -4.70
CA PRO A 180 18.28 13.93 -5.37
C PRO A 180 18.83 15.23 -5.96
N ALA A 181 19.76 15.91 -5.26
CA ALA A 181 20.33 17.19 -5.71
C ALA A 181 21.04 17.12 -7.08
N ARG A 182 21.46 15.92 -7.50
CA ARG A 182 22.07 15.70 -8.82
C ARG A 182 21.11 15.07 -9.84
N SER A 183 20.22 14.20 -9.39
CA SER A 183 19.44 13.32 -10.27
C SER A 183 17.96 13.68 -10.38
N ASP A 184 17.40 14.40 -9.42
CA ASP A 184 16.03 14.94 -9.46
C ASP A 184 16.07 16.44 -9.76
N THR A 185 16.48 16.78 -10.99
CA THR A 185 16.62 18.17 -11.45
C THR A 185 15.97 18.36 -12.81
N ASP A 186 15.50 19.58 -13.09
CA ASP A 186 14.98 19.94 -14.41
C ASP A 186 16.00 19.73 -15.52
N ALA A 187 17.29 19.97 -15.24
CA ALA A 187 18.37 19.73 -16.20
C ALA A 187 18.43 18.26 -16.61
N PHE A 188 18.39 17.34 -15.64
CA PHE A 188 18.34 15.90 -15.91
C PHE A 188 17.05 15.51 -16.64
N LYS A 189 15.89 15.99 -16.16
CA LYS A 189 14.57 15.71 -16.75
C LYS A 189 14.48 16.17 -18.22
N ARG A 190 15.07 17.34 -18.56
CA ARG A 190 15.13 17.88 -19.93
C ARG A 190 16.02 17.04 -20.85
N LEU A 191 17.04 16.38 -20.33
CA LEU A 191 17.91 15.50 -21.10
C LEU A 191 17.29 14.10 -21.26
N ILE A 192 16.86 13.49 -20.15
CA ILE A 192 16.42 12.09 -20.12
C ILE A 192 15.18 11.86 -20.99
N ARG A 193 14.27 12.84 -21.10
CA ARG A 193 13.06 12.73 -21.93
C ARG A 193 13.34 12.45 -23.42
N PHE A 194 14.54 12.75 -23.92
CA PHE A 194 14.93 12.48 -25.30
C PHE A 194 15.63 11.13 -25.47
N VAL A 195 16.03 10.47 -24.38
CA VAL A 195 16.58 9.12 -24.41
C VAL A 195 15.43 8.14 -24.67
N PRO A 196 15.51 7.25 -25.67
CA PRO A 196 14.44 6.28 -25.91
C PRO A 196 14.15 5.41 -24.69
N SER A 197 12.89 5.00 -24.50
CA SER A 197 12.47 4.17 -23.36
C SER A 197 13.23 2.85 -23.23
N SER A 198 13.77 2.32 -24.32
CA SER A 198 14.63 1.13 -24.34
C SER A 198 16.01 1.35 -23.70
N LEU A 199 16.43 2.60 -23.48
CA LEU A 199 17.73 2.98 -22.91
C LEU A 199 17.63 3.92 -21.70
N SER A 200 16.44 4.43 -21.39
CA SER A 200 16.21 5.48 -20.40
C SER A 200 16.67 5.09 -18.99
N TRP A 201 16.51 3.82 -18.59
CA TRP A 201 16.99 3.34 -17.28
C TRP A 201 18.51 3.52 -17.12
N TYR A 202 19.31 3.26 -18.18
CA TYR A 202 20.76 3.43 -18.11
C TYR A 202 21.15 4.90 -17.90
N GLY A 203 20.40 5.84 -18.48
CA GLY A 203 20.60 7.27 -18.25
C GLY A 203 20.36 7.67 -16.79
N ALA A 204 19.32 7.13 -16.16
CA ALA A 204 19.07 7.31 -14.72
C ALA A 204 20.15 6.63 -13.85
N TYR A 205 20.56 5.41 -14.22
CA TYR A 205 21.58 4.66 -13.51
C TYR A 205 22.92 5.40 -13.44
N LEU A 206 23.34 6.07 -14.53
CA LEU A 206 24.57 6.87 -14.59
C LEU A 206 24.60 8.05 -13.59
N VAL A 207 23.45 8.51 -13.11
CA VAL A 207 23.32 9.56 -12.09
C VAL A 207 22.91 9.02 -10.73
N ASN A 208 23.04 7.71 -10.51
CA ASN A 208 22.66 7.02 -9.27
C ASN A 208 21.17 7.19 -8.92
N ALA A 209 20.32 7.19 -9.94
CA ALA A 209 18.87 7.14 -9.82
C ALA A 209 18.34 5.80 -10.32
N TYR A 210 17.36 5.24 -9.61
CA TYR A 210 16.82 3.92 -9.85
C TYR A 210 15.32 4.05 -10.12
N PRO A 211 14.90 4.12 -11.39
CA PRO A 211 13.48 4.06 -11.75
C PRO A 211 12.83 2.79 -11.21
N LEU A 212 11.58 2.92 -10.79
CA LEU A 212 10.80 1.83 -10.23
C LEU A 212 9.70 1.36 -11.19
N ASP A 213 9.26 0.13 -11.00
CA ASP A 213 8.13 -0.47 -11.71
C ASP A 213 6.83 0.25 -11.35
N MET A 214 6.06 0.60 -12.38
CA MET A 214 4.77 1.26 -12.25
C MET A 214 3.63 0.45 -12.86
N SER A 215 3.84 -0.84 -13.15
CA SER A 215 2.86 -1.71 -13.81
C SER A 215 1.58 -1.93 -12.99
N GLN A 216 1.64 -1.68 -11.68
CA GLN A 216 0.50 -1.84 -10.76
C GLN A 216 -0.37 -0.57 -10.65
N TYR A 217 0.12 0.60 -11.05
CA TYR A 217 -0.48 1.90 -10.72
C TYR A 217 -1.89 2.08 -11.30
N PHE A 218 -2.17 1.47 -12.45
CA PHE A 218 -3.48 1.59 -13.08
C PHE A 218 -4.61 0.99 -12.22
N ARG A 219 -4.28 0.03 -11.33
CA ARG A 219 -5.25 -0.62 -10.44
C ARG A 219 -5.65 0.21 -9.23
N LEU A 220 -5.05 1.39 -9.03
CA LEU A 220 -5.55 2.35 -8.04
C LEU A 220 -7.01 2.69 -8.32
N PHE A 221 -7.38 2.89 -9.59
CA PHE A 221 -8.69 3.43 -9.96
C PHE A 221 -9.53 2.46 -10.76
N ASN A 222 -10.84 2.63 -10.67
CA ASN A 222 -11.85 1.86 -11.38
C ASN A 222 -11.70 0.34 -11.22
N SER A 223 -11.10 -0.08 -10.09
CA SER A 223 -10.67 -1.46 -9.89
C SER A 223 -11.22 -2.05 -8.61
N THR A 224 -11.44 -3.36 -8.62
CA THR A 224 -11.92 -4.12 -7.46
C THR A 224 -11.48 -5.58 -7.58
N ARG A 225 -11.43 -6.29 -6.46
CA ARG A 225 -11.27 -7.73 -6.39
C ARG A 225 -12.64 -8.42 -6.41
N ILE A 226 -12.93 -9.19 -7.43
CA ILE A 226 -14.17 -9.97 -7.54
C ILE A 226 -13.96 -11.35 -6.91
N PRO A 227 -14.79 -11.75 -5.93
CA PRO A 227 -14.72 -13.10 -5.36
C PRO A 227 -15.15 -14.14 -6.41
N LYS A 228 -14.37 -15.21 -6.52
CA LYS A 228 -14.63 -16.33 -7.43
C LYS A 228 -14.26 -17.65 -6.74
N PRO A 229 -14.84 -18.78 -7.13
CA PRO A 229 -14.39 -20.08 -6.64
C PRO A 229 -12.90 -20.29 -6.90
N SER A 230 -12.18 -20.80 -5.90
CA SER A 230 -10.75 -21.16 -5.93
C SER A 230 -9.76 -20.00 -6.12
N ARG A 231 -9.99 -19.07 -7.04
CA ARG A 231 -9.13 -17.90 -7.28
C ARG A 231 -9.93 -16.68 -7.69
N ASP A 232 -9.83 -15.63 -6.89
CA ASP A 232 -10.47 -14.34 -7.14
C ASP A 232 -9.90 -13.64 -8.39
N GLU A 233 -10.61 -12.64 -8.89
CA GLU A 233 -10.27 -11.91 -10.11
C GLU A 233 -10.06 -10.43 -9.82
N LEU A 234 -9.01 -9.83 -10.40
CA LEU A 234 -8.79 -8.38 -10.34
C LEU A 234 -9.43 -7.68 -11.55
N PHE A 235 -10.56 -7.02 -11.32
CA PHE A 235 -11.34 -6.31 -12.34
C PHE A 235 -10.93 -4.83 -12.43
N THR A 236 -10.95 -4.28 -13.64
CA THR A 236 -10.77 -2.85 -13.91
C THR A 236 -11.65 -2.42 -15.09
N ASP A 237 -12.39 -1.31 -14.96
CA ASP A 237 -13.12 -0.68 -16.06
C ASP A 237 -12.79 0.82 -16.17
N THR A 238 -11.83 1.15 -17.01
CA THR A 238 -11.30 2.52 -17.13
C THR A 238 -12.28 3.52 -17.72
N LYS A 239 -13.41 3.07 -18.29
CA LYS A 239 -14.43 3.92 -18.93
C LYS A 239 -15.39 4.54 -17.91
N ALA A 240 -15.50 3.97 -16.71
CA ALA A 240 -16.37 4.49 -15.67
C ALA A 240 -15.88 5.84 -15.14
N ARG A 241 -16.84 6.75 -14.92
CA ARG A 241 -16.61 8.17 -14.57
C ARG A 241 -17.13 8.54 -13.17
N HIS A 242 -17.82 7.62 -12.51
CA HIS A 242 -18.51 7.87 -11.23
C HIS A 242 -17.67 7.47 -10.01
N LEU A 243 -17.93 8.18 -8.92
CA LEU A 243 -17.46 7.85 -7.58
C LEU A 243 -18.51 6.97 -6.88
N LEU A 244 -18.04 6.02 -6.07
CA LEU A 244 -18.88 5.32 -5.09
C LEU A 244 -18.71 6.00 -3.73
N VAL A 245 -19.82 6.33 -3.08
CA VAL A 245 -19.83 6.88 -1.72
C VAL A 245 -20.64 5.97 -0.80
N LEU A 246 -20.05 5.59 0.34
CA LEU A 246 -20.70 4.87 1.41
C LEU A 246 -20.94 5.80 2.60
N ARG A 247 -22.17 5.84 3.08
CA ARG A 247 -22.53 6.51 4.34
C ARG A 247 -23.63 5.74 5.05
N LYS A 248 -23.42 5.39 6.32
CA LYS A 248 -24.36 4.61 7.14
C LYS A 248 -24.81 3.31 6.45
N GLY A 249 -23.90 2.65 5.72
CA GLY A 249 -24.20 1.43 4.96
C GLY A 249 -25.07 1.59 3.72
N HIS A 250 -25.41 2.83 3.33
CA HIS A 250 -26.05 3.13 2.05
C HIS A 250 -25.00 3.42 0.99
N PHE A 251 -25.31 3.04 -0.25
CA PHE A 251 -24.43 3.18 -1.41
C PHE A 251 -24.96 4.28 -2.32
N TYR A 252 -24.10 5.21 -2.73
CA TYR A 252 -24.43 6.31 -3.64
C TYR A 252 -23.40 6.38 -4.76
N VAL A 253 -23.84 6.75 -5.95
CA VAL A 253 -22.94 7.04 -7.06
C VAL A 253 -23.30 8.36 -7.73
N PHE A 254 -22.28 9.10 -8.16
CA PHE A 254 -22.42 10.30 -9.01
C PHE A 254 -21.14 10.48 -9.83
N ASP A 255 -21.23 11.14 -10.97
CA ASP A 255 -20.08 11.40 -11.86
C ASP A 255 -19.10 12.39 -11.22
N VAL A 256 -17.80 12.08 -11.29
CA VAL A 256 -16.70 12.99 -10.93
C VAL A 256 -15.84 13.38 -12.13
N LEU A 257 -16.06 12.72 -13.26
CA LEU A 257 -15.57 13.10 -14.58
C LEU A 257 -16.78 13.32 -15.49
N ASP A 258 -16.80 14.39 -16.27
CA ASP A 258 -17.85 14.62 -17.27
C ASP A 258 -17.64 13.75 -18.53
N GLN A 259 -18.57 13.83 -19.48
CA GLN A 259 -18.50 13.06 -20.73
C GLN A 259 -17.28 13.42 -21.62
N ASP A 260 -16.73 14.61 -21.45
CA ASP A 260 -15.54 15.09 -22.16
C ASP A 260 -14.24 14.71 -21.42
N GLY A 261 -14.35 14.11 -20.24
CA GLY A 261 -13.25 13.65 -19.41
C GLY A 261 -12.67 14.71 -18.47
N ASN A 262 -13.31 15.89 -18.37
CA ASN A 262 -12.93 16.93 -17.41
C ASN A 262 -13.44 16.58 -16.01
N ILE A 263 -12.82 17.15 -14.97
CA ILE A 263 -13.30 16.98 -13.60
C ILE A 263 -14.60 17.78 -13.44
N VAL A 264 -15.63 17.14 -12.87
CA VAL A 264 -16.87 17.84 -12.49
C VAL A 264 -16.54 19.01 -11.55
N ASN A 265 -17.23 20.13 -11.69
CA ASN A 265 -16.93 21.34 -10.91
C ASN A 265 -16.86 21.00 -9.41
N PRO A 266 -15.77 21.38 -8.69
CA PRO A 266 -15.62 21.08 -7.27
C PRO A 266 -16.80 21.53 -6.40
N SER A 267 -17.46 22.63 -6.76
CA SER A 267 -18.66 23.12 -6.05
C SER A 267 -19.90 22.24 -6.27
N GLU A 268 -20.00 21.52 -7.41
CA GLU A 268 -21.04 20.51 -7.64
C GLU A 268 -20.73 19.21 -6.88
N ILE A 269 -19.46 18.76 -6.87
CA ILE A 269 -19.03 17.63 -6.02
C ILE A 269 -19.35 17.93 -4.55
N GLN A 270 -19.05 19.14 -4.08
CA GLN A 270 -19.42 19.60 -2.74
C GLN A 270 -20.93 19.52 -2.50
N ALA A 271 -21.76 19.93 -3.47
CA ALA A 271 -23.22 19.85 -3.37
C ALA A 271 -23.73 18.41 -3.29
N HIS A 272 -23.17 17.49 -4.08
CA HIS A 272 -23.50 16.06 -4.05
C HIS A 272 -23.11 15.41 -2.72
N LEU A 273 -21.91 15.70 -2.20
CA LEU A 273 -21.46 15.19 -0.90
C LEU A 273 -22.29 15.77 0.25
N LYS A 274 -22.63 17.07 0.20
CA LYS A 274 -23.52 17.70 1.17
C LYS A 274 -24.90 17.06 1.17
N TYR A 275 -25.45 16.73 -0.01
CA TYR A 275 -26.71 16.01 -0.14
C TYR A 275 -26.65 14.63 0.55
N ILE A 276 -25.58 13.86 0.33
CA ILE A 276 -25.38 12.55 0.96
C ILE A 276 -25.23 12.68 2.49
N LEU A 277 -24.46 13.67 2.96
CA LEU A 277 -24.29 13.97 4.40
C LEU A 277 -25.60 14.41 5.07
N SER A 278 -26.47 15.09 4.34
CA SER A 278 -27.79 15.53 4.83
C SER A 278 -28.82 14.41 4.89
N GLY A 279 -28.54 13.24 4.28
CA GLY A 279 -29.42 12.08 4.32
C GLY A 279 -29.70 11.61 5.76
N SER A 280 -30.98 11.43 6.08
CA SER A 280 -31.47 11.05 7.42
C SER A 280 -31.82 9.57 7.56
N SER A 281 -31.69 8.76 6.49
CA SER A 281 -31.99 7.34 6.55
C SER A 281 -31.17 6.62 7.64
N PRO A 282 -31.80 5.79 8.49
CA PRO A 282 -31.05 4.96 9.43
C PRO A 282 -30.22 3.92 8.66
N VAL A 283 -29.27 3.29 9.36
CA VAL A 283 -28.50 2.17 8.80
C VAL A 283 -29.48 1.09 8.29
N PRO A 284 -29.27 0.51 7.09
CA PRO A 284 -30.11 -0.58 6.60
C PRO A 284 -30.18 -1.74 7.59
N GLU A 285 -31.32 -2.44 7.63
CA GLU A 285 -31.46 -3.67 8.43
C GLU A 285 -30.44 -4.74 8.04
N PHE A 286 -30.09 -4.82 6.75
CA PHE A 286 -29.10 -5.74 6.19
C PHE A 286 -28.02 -4.97 5.40
N PRO A 287 -26.98 -4.43 6.05
CA PRO A 287 -25.91 -3.71 5.36
C PRO A 287 -25.10 -4.64 4.46
N LEU A 288 -25.19 -4.44 3.14
CA LEU A 288 -24.59 -5.36 2.16
C LEU A 288 -23.05 -5.42 2.24
N ALA A 289 -22.42 -4.35 2.73
CA ALA A 289 -20.97 -4.22 2.90
C ALA A 289 -20.33 -5.38 3.67
N TYR A 290 -21.03 -5.96 4.66
CA TYR A 290 -20.55 -7.10 5.45
C TYR A 290 -20.12 -8.28 4.58
N LEU A 291 -20.76 -8.49 3.43
CA LEU A 291 -20.44 -9.61 2.55
C LEU A 291 -19.01 -9.55 2.01
N THR A 292 -18.42 -8.36 1.88
CA THR A 292 -17.02 -8.22 1.45
C THR A 292 -15.99 -8.62 2.51
N SER A 293 -16.43 -8.79 3.77
CA SER A 293 -15.59 -9.32 4.86
C SER A 293 -15.68 -10.83 5.06
N GLU A 294 -16.47 -11.54 4.24
CA GLU A 294 -16.59 -12.99 4.38
C GLU A 294 -15.36 -13.76 3.88
N ASN A 295 -15.33 -15.06 4.19
CA ASN A 295 -14.51 -16.02 3.47
C ASN A 295 -14.80 -15.91 1.96
N ARG A 296 -13.76 -16.02 1.13
CA ARG A 296 -13.85 -15.70 -0.30
C ARG A 296 -14.77 -16.65 -1.07
N ASP A 297 -14.88 -17.92 -0.67
CA ASP A 297 -15.79 -18.87 -1.32
C ASP A 297 -17.26 -18.61 -0.93
N VAL A 298 -17.51 -18.31 0.36
CA VAL A 298 -18.85 -17.89 0.83
C VAL A 298 -19.28 -16.61 0.12
N TRP A 299 -18.38 -15.62 0.03
CA TRP A 299 -18.67 -14.39 -0.67
C TRP A 299 -18.87 -14.61 -2.18
N ALA A 300 -18.08 -15.48 -2.82
CA ALA A 300 -18.27 -15.81 -4.22
C ALA A 300 -19.67 -16.37 -4.49
N GLU A 301 -20.17 -17.28 -3.64
CA GLU A 301 -21.51 -17.85 -3.76
C GLU A 301 -22.61 -16.79 -3.55
N LEU A 302 -22.50 -15.98 -2.49
CA LEU A 302 -23.47 -14.93 -2.20
C LEU A 302 -23.49 -13.84 -3.28
N ARG A 303 -22.33 -13.50 -3.86
CA ARG A 303 -22.25 -12.56 -4.99
C ARG A 303 -22.91 -13.12 -6.23
N GLN A 304 -22.80 -14.43 -6.50
CA GLN A 304 -23.57 -15.06 -7.57
C GLN A 304 -25.07 -14.99 -7.29
N LYS A 305 -25.53 -15.22 -6.06
CA LYS A 305 -26.95 -15.05 -5.69
C LYS A 305 -27.43 -13.61 -5.88
N LEU A 306 -26.59 -12.60 -5.62
CA LEU A 306 -26.91 -11.20 -5.93
C LEU A 306 -27.13 -10.98 -7.43
N ILE A 307 -26.24 -11.53 -8.28
CA ILE A 307 -26.36 -11.44 -9.74
C ILE A 307 -27.66 -12.09 -10.22
N HIS A 308 -27.94 -13.33 -9.81
CA HIS A 308 -29.18 -14.04 -10.16
C HIS A 308 -30.44 -13.33 -9.64
N GLY A 309 -30.32 -12.59 -8.53
CA GLY A 309 -31.39 -11.72 -7.99
C GLY A 309 -31.62 -10.43 -8.77
N GLY A 310 -30.89 -10.21 -9.87
CA GLY A 310 -31.02 -9.03 -10.73
C GLY A 310 -30.25 -7.80 -10.25
N ASN A 311 -29.16 -7.99 -9.49
CA ASN A 311 -28.31 -6.90 -8.99
C ASN A 311 -27.04 -6.67 -9.83
N GLU A 312 -26.93 -7.28 -11.02
CA GLU A 312 -25.71 -7.22 -11.83
C GLU A 312 -25.31 -5.78 -12.19
N GLU A 313 -26.26 -4.96 -12.66
CA GLU A 313 -25.98 -3.56 -13.01
C GLU A 313 -25.54 -2.74 -11.77
N THR A 314 -26.21 -2.96 -10.64
CA THR A 314 -25.87 -2.29 -9.37
C THR A 314 -24.48 -2.69 -8.90
N LEU A 315 -24.12 -3.98 -8.95
CA LEU A 315 -22.76 -4.45 -8.64
C LEU A 315 -21.73 -3.88 -9.61
N ARG A 316 -22.03 -3.81 -10.92
CA ARG A 316 -21.13 -3.23 -11.91
C ARG A 316 -20.80 -1.77 -11.58
N LYS A 317 -21.77 -0.98 -11.11
CA LYS A 317 -21.54 0.40 -10.64
C LYS A 317 -20.62 0.44 -9.41
N VAL A 318 -20.75 -0.49 -8.47
CA VAL A 318 -19.85 -0.60 -7.31
C VAL A 318 -18.43 -0.96 -7.77
N ASP A 319 -18.30 -1.98 -8.62
CA ASP A 319 -17.02 -2.52 -9.07
C ASP A 319 -16.21 -1.47 -9.85
N SER A 320 -16.85 -0.79 -10.80
CA SER A 320 -16.18 0.10 -11.77
C SER A 320 -15.96 1.53 -11.28
N ALA A 321 -16.56 1.95 -10.16
CA ALA A 321 -16.38 3.30 -9.62
C ALA A 321 -14.90 3.66 -9.46
N VAL A 322 -14.54 4.95 -9.63
CA VAL A 322 -13.13 5.40 -9.61
C VAL A 322 -12.41 4.94 -8.34
N PHE A 323 -13.06 5.04 -7.19
CA PHE A 323 -12.69 4.46 -5.90
C PHE A 323 -13.92 4.49 -4.98
N CYS A 324 -13.78 4.08 -3.73
CA CYS A 324 -14.84 4.15 -2.71
C CYS A 324 -14.52 5.26 -1.69
N LEU A 325 -15.41 6.24 -1.53
CA LEU A 325 -15.35 7.24 -0.46
C LEU A 325 -16.27 6.82 0.69
N CYS A 326 -15.75 6.73 1.91
CA CYS A 326 -16.52 6.35 3.10
C CYS A 326 -16.66 7.57 4.02
N LEU A 327 -17.89 7.99 4.28
CA LEU A 327 -18.20 9.13 5.16
C LEU A 327 -18.71 8.61 6.50
N ASP A 328 -17.85 8.58 7.51
CA ASP A 328 -18.23 8.14 8.87
C ASP A 328 -18.83 9.30 9.65
N ASP A 329 -19.88 9.06 10.43
CA ASP A 329 -20.69 10.10 11.09
C ASP A 329 -20.32 10.34 12.56
N PHE A 330 -19.14 9.88 12.97
CA PHE A 330 -18.57 10.06 14.29
C PHE A 330 -17.11 10.55 14.22
N PRO A 331 -16.65 11.33 15.23
CA PRO A 331 -15.26 11.75 15.32
C PRO A 331 -14.37 10.64 15.89
N MET A 332 -13.06 10.76 15.71
CA MET A 332 -12.08 9.90 16.36
C MET A 332 -11.94 10.29 17.84
N LYS A 333 -11.76 9.29 18.70
CA LYS A 333 -11.66 9.48 20.16
C LYS A 333 -10.20 9.56 20.59
N ASP A 334 -9.40 8.65 20.05
CA ASP A 334 -7.97 8.48 20.28
C ASP A 334 -7.37 7.66 19.12
N LEU A 335 -6.06 7.38 19.17
CA LEU A 335 -5.35 6.62 18.13
C LEU A 335 -5.79 5.16 18.04
N VAL A 336 -6.31 4.58 19.12
CA VAL A 336 -6.82 3.20 19.16
C VAL A 336 -8.14 3.14 18.39
N HIS A 337 -9.07 4.04 18.70
CA HIS A 337 -10.34 4.19 17.99
C HIS A 337 -10.11 4.50 16.51
N LEU A 338 -9.16 5.38 16.19
CA LEU A 338 -8.75 5.65 14.80
C LEU A 338 -8.28 4.37 14.12
N SER A 339 -7.37 3.62 14.75
CA SER A 339 -6.81 2.41 14.14
C SER A 339 -7.88 1.34 13.88
N HIS A 340 -8.77 1.09 14.83
CA HIS A 340 -9.91 0.19 14.62
C HIS A 340 -10.84 0.68 13.50
N THR A 341 -11.14 1.98 13.47
CA THR A 341 -12.03 2.59 12.47
C THR A 341 -11.46 2.49 11.05
N MET A 342 -10.16 2.74 10.89
CA MET A 342 -9.51 2.74 9.58
C MET A 342 -9.11 1.34 9.11
N LEU A 343 -8.83 0.41 10.04
CA LEU A 343 -8.48 -0.97 9.70
C LEU A 343 -9.71 -1.82 9.33
N HIS A 344 -10.83 -1.67 10.05
CA HIS A 344 -12.01 -2.51 9.81
C HIS A 344 -13.36 -1.79 10.00
N GLY A 345 -13.44 -0.74 10.82
CA GLY A 345 -14.71 -0.08 11.11
C GLY A 345 -15.73 -1.02 11.77
N ASP A 346 -17.02 -0.75 11.57
CA ASP A 346 -18.12 -1.59 12.08
C ASP A 346 -18.64 -2.61 11.04
N GLY A 347 -17.96 -2.72 9.89
CA GLY A 347 -18.32 -3.59 8.77
C GLY A 347 -19.44 -3.06 7.87
N THR A 348 -20.13 -1.98 8.23
CA THR A 348 -21.27 -1.46 7.46
C THR A 348 -20.86 -0.47 6.37
N ASN A 349 -19.78 0.27 6.58
CA ASN A 349 -19.46 1.48 5.81
C ASN A 349 -18.14 1.37 5.03
N ARG A 350 -17.76 0.17 4.58
CA ARG A 350 -16.57 -0.10 3.76
C ARG A 350 -16.91 -1.09 2.64
N TRP A 351 -16.31 -0.93 1.47
CA TRP A 351 -16.33 -1.97 0.44
C TRP A 351 -14.93 -2.58 0.33
N PHE A 352 -14.68 -3.63 1.11
CA PHE A 352 -13.31 -4.13 1.35
C PHE A 352 -12.62 -4.69 0.10
N ASP A 353 -13.39 -5.04 -0.93
CA ASP A 353 -12.90 -5.50 -2.22
C ASP A 353 -12.43 -4.37 -3.15
N LYS A 354 -12.75 -3.10 -2.85
CA LYS A 354 -12.32 -1.98 -3.71
C LYS A 354 -10.80 -1.84 -3.64
N SER A 355 -10.17 -1.46 -4.75
CA SER A 355 -8.73 -1.15 -4.80
C SER A 355 -8.28 -0.34 -3.58
N PHE A 356 -9.02 0.72 -3.27
CA PHE A 356 -8.97 1.39 -1.98
C PHE A 356 -10.29 2.06 -1.60
N ASN A 357 -10.43 2.28 -0.28
CA ASN A 357 -11.44 3.08 0.37
C ASN A 357 -10.76 4.32 0.95
N LEU A 358 -11.16 5.51 0.49
CA LEU A 358 -10.81 6.78 1.11
C LEU A 358 -11.85 7.06 2.20
N ILE A 359 -11.43 7.13 3.46
CA ILE A 359 -12.32 7.31 4.60
C ILE A 359 -12.17 8.74 5.10
N VAL A 360 -13.28 9.41 5.41
CA VAL A 360 -13.30 10.73 6.06
C VAL A 360 -14.34 10.71 7.20
N ALA A 361 -13.84 10.77 8.43
CA ALA A 361 -14.64 10.83 9.65
C ALA A 361 -15.28 12.21 9.87
N LYS A 362 -16.17 12.33 10.86
CA LYS A 362 -16.92 13.56 11.14
C LYS A 362 -16.04 14.73 11.55
N ASP A 363 -14.91 14.47 12.19
CA ASP A 363 -13.88 15.46 12.56
C ASP A 363 -12.87 15.73 11.44
N GLY A 364 -13.14 15.23 10.23
CA GLY A 364 -12.27 15.33 9.08
C GLY A 364 -11.08 14.39 9.09
N THR A 365 -10.88 13.55 10.12
CA THR A 365 -9.81 12.54 10.12
C THR A 365 -9.96 11.66 8.88
N ALA A 366 -8.87 11.52 8.12
CA ALA A 366 -8.92 10.81 6.85
C ALA A 366 -7.88 9.69 6.77
N ALA A 367 -8.20 8.63 6.03
CA ALA A 367 -7.29 7.52 5.79
C ALA A 367 -7.57 6.83 4.45
N VAL A 368 -6.61 6.03 4.00
CA VAL A 368 -6.75 5.08 2.90
C VAL A 368 -6.65 3.66 3.48
N HIS A 369 -7.74 2.90 3.36
CA HIS A 369 -7.76 1.45 3.58
C HIS A 369 -7.75 0.78 2.20
N PHE A 370 -6.84 -0.16 1.94
CA PHE A 370 -6.70 -0.71 0.58
C PHE A 370 -6.67 -2.25 0.52
N GLU A 371 -7.15 -2.79 -0.60
CA GLU A 371 -7.10 -4.23 -0.87
C GLU A 371 -5.66 -4.63 -1.25
N HIS A 372 -5.12 -5.68 -0.63
CA HIS A 372 -3.68 -5.95 -0.76
C HIS A 372 -3.30 -6.79 -2.00
N ALA A 373 -4.21 -7.59 -2.57
CA ALA A 373 -3.83 -8.53 -3.64
C ALA A 373 -3.37 -7.84 -4.93
N TRP A 374 -3.88 -6.65 -5.25
CA TRP A 374 -3.57 -5.99 -6.53
C TRP A 374 -2.18 -5.36 -6.62
N GLY A 375 -1.46 -5.14 -5.51
CA GLY A 375 -0.15 -4.49 -5.54
C GLY A 375 0.59 -4.45 -4.20
N ASP A 376 1.79 -3.86 -4.20
CA ASP A 376 2.72 -3.87 -3.05
C ASP A 376 2.67 -2.61 -2.18
N GLY A 377 1.66 -1.76 -2.35
CA GLY A 377 1.51 -0.52 -1.57
C GLY A 377 2.34 0.67 -2.04
N VAL A 378 3.36 0.51 -2.89
CA VAL A 378 4.16 1.64 -3.44
C VAL A 378 3.27 2.63 -4.22
N ALA A 379 2.39 2.10 -5.09
CA ALA A 379 1.42 2.93 -5.81
C ALA A 379 0.47 3.67 -4.86
N VAL A 380 0.05 3.02 -3.77
CA VAL A 380 -0.82 3.64 -2.75
C VAL A 380 -0.08 4.74 -2.01
N LEU A 381 1.18 4.53 -1.60
CA LEU A 381 1.98 5.55 -0.93
C LEU A 381 2.25 6.75 -1.83
N ARG A 382 2.52 6.53 -3.13
CA ARG A 382 2.64 7.64 -4.10
C ARG A 382 1.33 8.41 -4.21
N PHE A 383 0.22 7.72 -4.45
CA PHE A 383 -1.11 8.34 -4.47
C PHE A 383 -1.37 9.17 -3.21
N PHE A 384 -1.10 8.58 -2.05
CA PHE A 384 -1.32 9.18 -0.74
C PHE A 384 -0.52 10.48 -0.57
N ASN A 385 0.78 10.46 -0.88
CA ASN A 385 1.64 11.63 -0.75
C ASN A 385 1.19 12.77 -1.68
N GLU A 386 0.85 12.46 -2.92
CA GLU A 386 0.43 13.46 -3.91
C GLU A 386 -0.94 14.05 -3.58
N VAL A 387 -1.89 13.22 -3.15
CA VAL A 387 -3.22 13.68 -2.74
C VAL A 387 -3.14 14.55 -1.49
N PHE A 388 -2.33 14.17 -0.50
CA PHE A 388 -2.12 15.01 0.68
C PHE A 388 -1.51 16.36 0.30
N ARG A 389 -0.47 16.36 -0.54
CA ARG A 389 0.18 17.59 -1.01
C ARG A 389 -0.79 18.49 -1.78
N ASP A 390 -1.48 17.97 -2.80
CA ASP A 390 -2.42 18.75 -3.61
C ASP A 390 -3.59 19.28 -2.78
N SER A 391 -4.21 18.45 -1.93
CA SER A 391 -5.38 18.85 -1.16
C SER A 391 -5.09 19.90 -0.08
N THR A 392 -3.87 19.95 0.45
CA THR A 392 -3.47 20.89 1.51
C THR A 392 -2.82 22.17 0.96
N GLN A 393 -2.10 22.08 -0.16
CA GLN A 393 -1.43 23.24 -0.77
C GLN A 393 -2.32 23.95 -1.80
N THR A 394 -3.09 23.20 -2.58
CA THR A 394 -3.94 23.68 -3.68
C THR A 394 -5.37 23.12 -3.56
N PRO A 395 -6.05 23.35 -2.42
CA PRO A 395 -7.40 22.84 -2.17
C PRO A 395 -8.37 23.31 -3.27
N ALA A 396 -9.25 22.42 -3.70
CA ALA A 396 -10.22 22.69 -4.74
C ALA A 396 -11.34 23.65 -4.28
N ILE A 397 -11.69 23.58 -2.99
CA ILE A 397 -12.63 24.47 -2.32
C ILE A 397 -12.08 24.94 -0.97
N ALA A 398 -12.56 26.09 -0.52
CA ALA A 398 -12.30 26.60 0.82
C ALA A 398 -13.50 26.27 1.75
N PRO A 399 -13.34 26.33 3.08
CA PRO A 399 -14.44 26.09 4.03
C PRO A 399 -15.67 26.98 3.78
N GLN A 400 -15.45 28.21 3.35
CA GLN A 400 -16.49 29.19 3.01
C GLN A 400 -17.12 29.02 1.62
N SER A 401 -16.58 28.12 0.78
CA SER A 401 -17.10 27.86 -0.56
C SER A 401 -18.55 27.39 -0.49
N GLN A 402 -19.41 28.05 -1.26
CA GLN A 402 -20.81 27.67 -1.36
C GLN A 402 -20.97 26.51 -2.34
N PRO A 403 -21.72 25.46 -1.99
CA PRO A 403 -22.09 24.41 -2.92
C PRO A 403 -22.83 24.99 -4.13
N ALA A 404 -22.61 24.42 -5.31
CA ALA A 404 -23.32 24.83 -6.52
C ALA A 404 -24.83 24.62 -6.39
N ALA A 405 -25.61 25.46 -7.08
CA ALA A 405 -27.05 25.28 -7.22
C ALA A 405 -27.35 24.19 -8.28
N THR A 406 -27.14 22.93 -7.90
CA THR A 406 -27.41 21.74 -8.74
C THR A 406 -28.45 20.83 -8.09
N ASP A 407 -29.21 20.10 -8.90
CA ASP A 407 -30.18 19.12 -8.40
C ASP A 407 -29.49 17.78 -8.09
N SER A 408 -28.90 17.71 -6.90
CA SER A 408 -28.26 16.49 -6.40
C SER A 408 -29.19 15.28 -6.34
N SER A 409 -30.52 15.47 -6.28
CA SER A 409 -31.47 14.36 -6.21
C SER A 409 -31.58 13.58 -7.52
N VAL A 410 -31.22 14.23 -8.63
CA VAL A 410 -31.16 13.63 -9.97
C VAL A 410 -29.76 13.08 -10.25
N SER A 411 -28.72 13.84 -9.90
CA SER A 411 -27.32 13.49 -10.19
C SER A 411 -26.75 12.39 -9.27
N VAL A 412 -27.23 12.30 -8.02
CA VAL A 412 -26.78 11.30 -7.05
C VAL A 412 -27.74 10.12 -7.03
N GLN A 413 -27.31 9.00 -7.61
CA GLN A 413 -28.07 7.76 -7.56
C GLN A 413 -27.80 7.02 -6.25
N LYS A 414 -28.81 6.90 -5.39
CA LYS A 414 -28.80 5.92 -4.29
C LYS A 414 -29.00 4.52 -4.85
N LEU A 415 -28.02 3.64 -4.68
CA LEU A 415 -28.08 2.26 -5.15
C LEU A 415 -29.01 1.43 -4.26
N SER A 416 -29.82 0.58 -4.88
CA SER A 416 -30.74 -0.33 -4.20
C SER A 416 -30.45 -1.76 -4.61
N PHE A 417 -30.45 -2.66 -3.62
CA PHE A 417 -30.16 -4.07 -3.81
C PHE A 417 -31.39 -4.92 -3.47
N LYS A 418 -31.74 -5.83 -4.37
CA LYS A 418 -32.76 -6.85 -4.16
C LYS A 418 -32.16 -7.99 -3.36
N LEU A 419 -32.52 -8.08 -2.08
CA LEU A 419 -32.02 -9.11 -1.16
C LEU A 419 -33.08 -10.19 -0.94
N SER A 420 -32.80 -11.40 -1.40
CA SER A 420 -33.57 -12.60 -1.06
C SER A 420 -33.40 -12.97 0.42
N SER A 421 -34.23 -13.87 0.94
CA SER A 421 -34.08 -14.40 2.30
C SER A 421 -32.69 -15.01 2.54
N ALA A 422 -32.15 -15.72 1.55
CA ALA A 422 -30.80 -16.29 1.62
C ALA A 422 -29.71 -15.20 1.70
N LEU A 423 -29.86 -14.09 0.98
CA LEU A 423 -28.90 -12.98 1.05
C LEU A 423 -28.99 -12.25 2.38
N LYS A 424 -30.20 -12.03 2.91
CA LYS A 424 -30.40 -11.44 4.25
C LYS A 424 -29.73 -12.29 5.33
N ALA A 425 -29.94 -13.61 5.30
CA ALA A 425 -29.26 -14.54 6.19
C ALA A 425 -27.74 -14.51 6.02
N GLY A 426 -27.25 -14.43 4.78
CA GLY A 426 -25.83 -14.27 4.49
C GLY A 426 -25.22 -12.99 5.08
N VAL A 427 -25.94 -11.86 5.00
CA VAL A 427 -25.52 -10.60 5.65
C VAL A 427 -25.48 -10.75 7.17
N THR A 428 -26.48 -11.39 7.78
CA THR A 428 -26.51 -11.64 9.22
C THR A 428 -25.33 -12.50 9.67
N ALA A 429 -25.06 -13.61 8.98
CA ALA A 429 -23.93 -14.49 9.28
C ALA A 429 -22.57 -13.76 9.11
N ALA A 430 -22.43 -12.97 8.04
CA ALA A 430 -21.24 -12.17 7.80
C ALA A 430 -21.00 -11.15 8.92
N LYS A 431 -22.06 -10.50 9.41
CA LYS A 431 -22.00 -9.58 10.55
C LYS A 431 -21.57 -10.31 11.83
N GLU A 432 -22.19 -11.44 12.16
CA GLU A 432 -21.86 -12.21 13.37
C GLU A 432 -20.38 -12.64 13.37
N LYS A 433 -19.88 -13.12 12.23
CA LYS A 433 -18.49 -13.50 12.05
C LYS A 433 -17.54 -12.31 12.13
N PHE A 434 -17.90 -11.19 11.49
CA PHE A 434 -17.13 -9.95 11.56
C PHE A 434 -17.00 -9.48 13.02
N ASP A 435 -18.13 -9.33 13.72
CA ASP A 435 -18.17 -8.87 15.11
C ASP A 435 -17.40 -9.81 16.04
N ALA A 436 -17.53 -11.13 15.86
CA ALA A 436 -16.77 -12.12 16.63
C ALA A 436 -15.26 -11.99 16.40
N THR A 437 -14.84 -11.76 15.16
CA THR A 437 -13.43 -11.62 14.79
C THR A 437 -12.85 -10.31 15.34
N MET A 438 -13.53 -9.17 15.13
CA MET A 438 -13.05 -7.86 15.59
C MET A 438 -12.91 -7.79 17.11
N LYS A 439 -13.77 -8.50 17.88
CA LYS A 439 -13.65 -8.61 19.34
C LYS A 439 -12.34 -9.25 19.82
N THR A 440 -11.67 -10.04 18.97
CA THR A 440 -10.41 -10.68 19.34
C THR A 440 -9.19 -9.78 19.12
N LEU A 441 -9.35 -8.68 18.36
CA LEU A 441 -8.26 -7.77 17.99
C LEU A 441 -8.10 -6.68 19.05
N THR A 442 -6.87 -6.49 19.50
CA THR A 442 -6.44 -5.34 20.30
C THR A 442 -5.45 -4.53 19.46
N ILE A 443 -5.59 -3.20 19.45
CA ILE A 443 -4.61 -2.29 18.86
C ILE A 443 -4.22 -1.26 19.92
N ASP A 444 -2.93 -0.98 20.03
CA ASP A 444 -2.42 0.09 20.88
C ASP A 444 -1.23 0.76 20.18
N ALA A 445 -0.85 1.97 20.61
CA ALA A 445 0.18 2.75 19.96
C ALA A 445 1.03 3.54 20.96
N ILE A 446 2.30 3.75 20.61
CA ILE A 446 3.21 4.63 21.37
C ILE A 446 3.88 5.64 20.46
N GLN A 447 4.30 6.74 21.08
CA GLN A 447 5.19 7.75 20.49
C GLN A 447 6.38 7.94 21.44
N PHE A 448 7.55 7.45 21.03
CA PHE A 448 8.79 7.62 21.77
C PHE A 448 9.41 8.97 21.43
N GLN A 449 9.24 9.95 22.33
CA GLN A 449 9.57 11.37 22.09
C GLN A 449 11.01 11.77 22.42
N ARG A 450 11.84 10.84 22.92
CA ARG A 450 13.22 11.18 23.36
C ARG A 450 14.18 11.42 22.19
N GLY A 451 13.86 10.91 21.00
CA GLY A 451 14.63 11.12 19.79
C GLY A 451 14.25 10.14 18.69
N GLY A 452 14.75 10.38 17.49
CA GLY A 452 14.52 9.54 16.33
C GLY A 452 15.74 9.47 15.40
N LYS A 453 15.48 9.61 14.10
CA LYS A 453 16.44 9.48 13.01
C LYS A 453 17.65 10.41 13.14
N GLU A 454 17.49 11.65 13.60
CA GLU A 454 18.62 12.57 13.73
C GLU A 454 19.65 12.07 14.76
N PHE A 455 19.16 11.69 15.94
CA PHE A 455 20.00 11.18 17.03
C PHE A 455 20.72 9.89 16.60
N LEU A 456 19.98 8.94 16.03
CA LEU A 456 20.54 7.64 15.64
C LEU A 456 21.57 7.76 14.51
N LYS A 457 21.34 8.67 13.54
CA LYS A 457 22.34 8.98 12.51
C LYS A 457 23.61 9.62 13.07
N LYS A 458 23.50 10.52 14.06
CA LYS A 458 24.69 11.08 14.77
C LYS A 458 25.50 9.97 15.46
N LYS A 459 24.83 8.90 15.92
CA LYS A 459 25.46 7.69 16.47
C LYS A 459 25.91 6.66 15.41
N LYS A 460 25.80 6.99 14.13
CA LYS A 460 26.15 6.12 12.98
C LYS A 460 25.38 4.78 12.94
N LEU A 461 24.15 4.79 13.44
CA LEU A 461 23.25 3.65 13.39
C LEU A 461 22.13 3.87 12.37
N SER A 462 21.69 2.78 11.75
CA SER A 462 20.47 2.77 10.94
C SER A 462 19.27 2.91 11.87
N PRO A 463 18.43 3.95 11.70
CA PRO A 463 17.24 4.13 12.53
C PRO A 463 16.27 2.95 12.43
N ASP A 464 16.17 2.38 11.22
CA ASP A 464 15.34 1.21 10.93
C ASP A 464 15.82 -0.04 11.69
N ALA A 465 17.13 -0.30 11.68
CA ALA A 465 17.72 -1.43 12.42
C ALA A 465 17.55 -1.29 13.94
N VAL A 466 17.55 -0.06 14.44
CA VAL A 466 17.33 0.24 15.86
C VAL A 466 15.87 -0.04 16.26
N ALA A 467 14.90 0.34 15.45
CA ALA A 467 13.50 -0.01 15.69
C ALA A 467 13.30 -1.53 15.68
N GLN A 468 13.88 -2.22 14.69
CA GLN A 468 13.81 -3.68 14.60
C GLN A 468 14.46 -4.38 15.80
N LEU A 469 15.64 -3.90 16.24
CA LEU A 469 16.29 -4.40 17.45
C LEU A 469 15.41 -4.17 18.70
N ALA A 470 14.76 -3.00 18.82
CA ALA A 470 13.84 -2.74 19.93
C ALA A 470 12.68 -3.74 19.97
N PHE A 471 12.14 -4.17 18.82
CA PHE A 471 11.11 -5.21 18.76
C PHE A 471 11.62 -6.58 19.18
N GLN A 472 12.84 -6.96 18.77
CA GLN A 472 13.47 -8.20 19.20
C GLN A 472 13.71 -8.21 20.72
N MET A 473 14.23 -7.10 21.25
CA MET A 473 14.46 -6.92 22.69
C MET A 473 13.16 -6.96 23.49
N ALA A 474 12.12 -6.26 23.02
CA ALA A 474 10.83 -6.21 23.68
C ALA A 474 10.16 -7.59 23.71
N PHE A 475 10.23 -8.34 22.61
CA PHE A 475 9.69 -9.69 22.57
C PHE A 475 10.44 -10.64 23.51
N LEU A 476 11.78 -10.53 23.56
CA LEU A 476 12.59 -11.29 24.51
C LEU A 476 12.24 -10.94 25.96
N ARG A 477 12.03 -9.66 26.26
CA ARG A 477 11.66 -9.18 27.59
C ARG A 477 10.28 -9.71 28.03
N GLN A 478 9.31 -9.70 27.12
CA GLN A 478 7.94 -10.11 27.44
C GLN A 478 7.75 -11.64 27.44
N TYR A 479 8.35 -12.36 26.49
CA TYR A 479 8.09 -13.78 26.26
C TYR A 479 9.31 -14.69 26.41
N GLY A 480 10.51 -14.15 26.62
CA GLY A 480 11.71 -14.94 26.87
C GLY A 480 12.23 -15.73 25.66
N GLN A 481 11.80 -15.39 24.44
CA GLN A 481 12.08 -16.15 23.21
C GLN A 481 12.57 -15.26 22.06
N THR A 482 13.16 -15.89 21.05
CA THR A 482 13.40 -15.30 19.72
C THR A 482 12.50 -15.99 18.71
N VAL A 483 11.82 -15.24 17.86
CA VAL A 483 10.76 -15.74 16.98
C VAL A 483 10.94 -15.29 15.54
N ALA A 484 10.27 -15.99 14.62
CA ALA A 484 10.25 -15.61 13.21
C ALA A 484 9.74 -14.17 13.05
N THR A 485 10.56 -13.35 12.41
CA THR A 485 10.31 -11.93 12.18
C THR A 485 10.34 -11.66 10.69
N TYR A 486 9.37 -10.89 10.23
CA TYR A 486 9.22 -10.45 8.84
C TYR A 486 9.29 -8.93 8.78
N GLU A 487 10.05 -8.43 7.81
CA GLU A 487 10.01 -7.03 7.40
C GLU A 487 9.93 -6.97 5.87
N SER A 488 9.03 -6.11 5.36
CA SER A 488 8.82 -5.94 3.92
C SER A 488 9.90 -5.05 3.29
N CYS A 489 10.48 -5.47 2.17
CA CYS A 489 11.38 -4.66 1.36
C CYS A 489 10.92 -4.63 -0.10
N SER A 490 10.88 -3.46 -0.72
CA SER A 490 10.48 -3.34 -2.13
C SER A 490 11.58 -3.84 -3.06
N THR A 491 11.19 -4.57 -4.11
CA THR A 491 12.05 -4.91 -5.26
C THR A 491 11.60 -4.20 -6.53
N ALA A 492 10.84 -3.12 -6.39
CA ALA A 492 10.28 -2.37 -7.53
C ALA A 492 11.35 -1.73 -8.43
N ALA A 493 12.62 -1.68 -8.04
CA ALA A 493 13.71 -1.25 -8.94
C ALA A 493 13.93 -2.19 -10.15
N PHE A 494 13.24 -3.34 -10.17
CA PHE A 494 13.27 -4.32 -11.25
C PHE A 494 11.92 -4.44 -11.96
N LYS A 495 11.94 -4.86 -13.22
CA LYS A 495 10.76 -5.10 -14.05
C LYS A 495 9.80 -6.10 -13.39
N HIS A 496 8.56 -5.67 -13.17
CA HIS A 496 7.54 -6.39 -12.41
C HIS A 496 8.07 -6.88 -11.05
N GLY A 497 8.93 -6.09 -10.41
CA GLY A 497 9.35 -6.29 -9.04
C GLY A 497 8.16 -6.28 -8.08
N ARG A 498 8.30 -6.99 -6.97
CA ARG A 498 7.28 -7.09 -5.91
C ARG A 498 7.89 -6.66 -4.58
N THR A 499 7.86 -7.55 -3.60
CA THR A 499 8.56 -7.43 -2.32
C THR A 499 9.51 -8.60 -2.11
N GLU A 500 10.53 -8.39 -1.30
CA GLU A 500 11.36 -9.41 -0.67
C GLU A 500 11.25 -9.27 0.85
N THR A 501 11.61 -10.31 1.59
CA THR A 501 11.61 -10.33 3.05
C THR A 501 13.01 -10.02 3.60
N ILE A 502 13.09 -9.00 4.46
CA ILE A 502 14.21 -8.86 5.39
C ILE A 502 13.88 -9.72 6.61
N ARG A 503 14.90 -10.38 7.18
CA ARG A 503 14.82 -11.20 8.41
C ARG A 503 15.58 -10.51 9.55
N PRO A 504 14.94 -9.62 10.33
CA PRO A 504 15.62 -8.83 11.37
C PRO A 504 16.05 -9.65 12.60
N ALA A 505 15.38 -10.78 12.85
CA ALA A 505 15.81 -11.77 13.83
C ALA A 505 17.10 -12.44 13.33
N SER A 506 18.23 -12.05 13.89
CA SER A 506 19.57 -12.48 13.50
C SER A 506 20.36 -12.92 14.74
N ILE A 507 21.50 -13.57 14.53
CA ILE A 507 22.42 -13.89 15.62
C ILE A 507 22.87 -12.63 16.39
N PHE A 508 22.97 -11.49 15.70
CA PHE A 508 23.39 -10.23 16.29
C PHE A 508 22.29 -9.61 17.15
N THR A 509 21.06 -9.56 16.65
CA THR A 509 19.93 -9.01 17.41
C THR A 509 19.58 -9.90 18.59
N LYS A 510 19.70 -11.24 18.47
CA LYS A 510 19.57 -12.17 19.60
C LYS A 510 20.62 -11.90 20.68
N ARG A 511 21.91 -11.87 20.31
CA ARG A 511 23.02 -11.59 21.24
C ARG A 511 22.86 -10.24 21.94
N CYS A 512 22.56 -9.19 21.16
CA CYS A 512 22.35 -7.86 21.72
C CYS A 512 21.14 -7.83 22.66
N SER A 513 20.04 -8.51 22.29
CA SER A 513 18.85 -8.57 23.15
C SER A 513 19.14 -9.30 24.46
N GLU A 514 19.86 -10.43 24.42
CA GLU A 514 20.28 -11.16 25.63
C GLU A 514 21.15 -10.29 26.54
N ALA A 515 22.10 -9.54 25.98
CA ALA A 515 22.96 -8.63 26.72
C ALA A 515 22.17 -7.53 27.46
N PHE A 516 21.17 -6.91 26.80
CA PHE A 516 20.34 -5.87 27.42
C PHE A 516 19.32 -6.43 28.42
N VAL A 517 18.68 -7.55 28.09
CA VAL A 517 17.50 -8.04 28.84
C VAL A 517 17.88 -8.99 29.97
N ARG A 518 18.86 -9.87 29.77
CA ARG A 518 19.20 -10.93 30.73
C ARG A 518 20.47 -10.63 31.52
N GLU A 519 21.44 -9.94 30.90
CA GLU A 519 22.78 -9.77 31.47
C GLU A 519 23.28 -8.32 31.48
N PRO A 520 22.44 -7.30 31.79
CA PRO A 520 22.82 -5.89 31.62
C PRO A 520 24.03 -5.46 32.47
N SER A 521 24.26 -6.13 33.61
CA SER A 521 25.41 -5.86 34.49
C SER A 521 26.72 -6.52 34.06
N LYS A 522 26.69 -7.46 33.11
CA LYS A 522 27.89 -8.16 32.62
C LYS A 522 28.59 -7.43 31.47
N HIS A 523 27.96 -6.39 30.93
CA HIS A 523 28.47 -5.67 29.76
C HIS A 523 28.68 -4.19 30.09
N SER A 524 29.84 -3.69 29.68
CA SER A 524 30.11 -2.26 29.65
C SER A 524 29.26 -1.56 28.60
N VAL A 525 29.06 -0.26 28.78
CA VAL A 525 28.31 0.56 27.81
C VAL A 525 28.95 0.52 26.41
N GLY A 526 30.29 0.47 26.33
CA GLY A 526 31.01 0.34 25.06
C GLY A 526 30.73 -0.97 24.33
N GLU A 527 30.62 -2.09 25.06
CA GLU A 527 30.26 -3.39 24.48
C GLU A 527 28.83 -3.39 23.94
N LEU A 528 27.89 -2.79 24.67
CA LEU A 528 26.49 -2.65 24.23
C LEU A 528 26.38 -1.78 22.98
N GLN A 529 27.12 -0.66 22.92
CA GLN A 529 27.21 0.18 21.72
C GLN A 529 27.78 -0.58 20.53
N HIS A 530 28.80 -1.42 20.74
CA HIS A 530 29.38 -2.25 19.69
C HIS A 530 28.37 -3.28 19.16
N MET A 531 27.66 -3.97 20.05
CA MET A 531 26.61 -4.94 19.67
C MET A 531 25.48 -4.28 18.87
N MET A 532 25.05 -3.07 19.25
CA MET A 532 24.07 -2.29 18.48
C MET A 532 24.61 -1.91 17.08
N ALA A 533 25.89 -1.56 16.97
CA ALA A 533 26.52 -1.26 15.68
C ALA A 533 26.60 -2.50 14.76
N GLU A 534 26.87 -3.69 15.31
CA GLU A 534 26.82 -4.94 14.56
C GLU A 534 25.41 -5.28 14.07
N CYS A 535 24.39 -5.09 14.92
CA CYS A 535 22.98 -5.23 14.53
C CYS A 535 22.65 -4.29 13.37
N SER A 536 23.02 -3.02 13.48
CA SER A 536 22.81 -2.02 12.43
C SER A 536 23.53 -2.38 11.13
N LYS A 537 24.76 -2.88 11.22
CA LYS A 537 25.55 -3.26 10.04
C LYS A 537 24.93 -4.45 9.32
N TYR A 538 24.56 -5.51 10.06
CA TYR A 538 24.00 -6.72 9.47
C TYR A 538 22.60 -6.46 8.91
N HIS A 539 21.75 -5.74 9.63
CA HIS A 539 20.44 -5.33 9.11
C HIS A 539 20.58 -4.52 7.83
N GLY A 540 21.48 -3.52 7.81
CA GLY A 540 21.76 -2.74 6.61
C GLY A 540 22.31 -3.56 5.43
N GLN A 541 23.00 -4.67 5.69
CA GLN A 541 23.38 -5.64 4.66
C GLN A 541 22.15 -6.38 4.12
N LEU A 542 21.30 -6.92 5.00
CA LEU A 542 20.08 -7.63 4.61
C LEU A 542 19.12 -6.73 3.83
N THR A 543 18.96 -5.46 4.22
CA THR A 543 18.13 -4.49 3.49
C THR A 543 18.63 -4.30 2.06
N LYS A 544 19.96 -4.15 1.88
CA LYS A 544 20.55 -4.00 0.54
C LYS A 544 20.39 -5.27 -0.30
N GLU A 545 20.61 -6.44 0.31
CA GLU A 545 20.42 -7.72 -0.37
C GLU A 545 18.96 -7.92 -0.78
N ALA A 546 18.00 -7.69 0.12
CA ALA A 546 16.57 -7.82 -0.17
C ALA A 546 16.12 -6.87 -1.29
N ALA A 547 16.52 -5.60 -1.25
CA ALA A 547 16.22 -4.61 -2.29
C ALA A 547 16.79 -5.00 -3.66
N MET A 548 17.89 -5.77 -3.69
CA MET A 548 18.53 -6.31 -4.90
C MET A 548 17.98 -7.69 -5.32
N GLY A 549 16.88 -8.15 -4.72
CA GLY A 549 16.29 -9.46 -4.99
C GLY A 549 17.17 -10.63 -4.55
N GLN A 550 18.02 -10.41 -3.54
CA GLN A 550 18.96 -11.40 -3.00
C GLN A 550 18.51 -12.02 -1.67
N GLY A 551 17.29 -11.72 -1.21
CA GLY A 551 16.68 -12.48 -0.12
C GLY A 551 16.43 -13.94 -0.53
N PHE A 552 16.09 -14.78 0.46
CA PHE A 552 15.87 -16.20 0.22
C PHE A 552 14.38 -16.57 0.13
N ASP A 553 13.51 -15.79 0.77
CA ASP A 553 12.09 -16.13 0.97
C ASP A 553 11.34 -16.25 -0.36
N ARG A 554 11.46 -15.25 -1.25
CA ARG A 554 10.80 -15.31 -2.56
C ARG A 554 11.34 -16.41 -3.46
N HIS A 555 12.66 -16.66 -3.42
CA HIS A 555 13.25 -17.73 -4.20
C HIS A 555 12.75 -19.11 -3.73
N LEU A 556 12.78 -19.39 -2.43
CA LEU A 556 12.26 -20.64 -1.87
C LEU A 556 10.76 -20.82 -2.13
N PHE A 557 9.98 -19.74 -2.04
CA PHE A 557 8.55 -19.75 -2.38
C PHE A 557 8.32 -20.09 -3.86
N ALA A 558 9.06 -19.47 -4.78
CA ALA A 558 8.93 -19.74 -6.21
C ALA A 558 9.27 -21.19 -6.57
N LEU A 559 10.31 -21.77 -5.95
CA LEU A 559 10.66 -23.18 -6.11
C LEU A 559 9.56 -24.10 -5.59
N ARG A 560 8.96 -23.79 -4.43
CA ARG A 560 7.82 -24.54 -3.88
C ARG A 560 6.59 -24.47 -4.78
N TYR A 561 6.27 -23.28 -5.27
CA TYR A 561 5.17 -23.04 -6.21
C TYR A 561 5.39 -23.81 -7.51
N LEU A 562 6.61 -23.80 -8.06
CA LEU A 562 6.97 -24.52 -9.28
C LEU A 562 6.87 -26.05 -9.10
N ALA A 563 7.27 -26.57 -7.94
CA ALA A 563 7.11 -27.99 -7.62
C ALA A 563 5.63 -28.40 -7.67
N ALA A 564 4.75 -27.61 -7.03
CA ALA A 564 3.31 -27.85 -7.04
C ALA A 564 2.71 -27.76 -8.46
N ALA A 565 3.10 -26.73 -9.22
CA ALA A 565 2.63 -26.53 -10.60
C ALA A 565 3.05 -27.69 -11.55
N ARG A 566 4.12 -28.41 -11.21
CA ARG A 566 4.61 -29.57 -11.96
C ARG A 566 4.12 -30.92 -11.41
N GLY A 567 3.26 -30.93 -10.39
CA GLY A 567 2.79 -32.15 -9.75
C GLY A 567 3.89 -32.92 -9.01
N VAL A 568 4.98 -32.24 -8.64
CA VAL A 568 6.05 -32.84 -7.82
C VAL A 568 5.59 -32.88 -6.36
N THR A 569 5.74 -34.03 -5.72
CA THR A 569 5.49 -34.18 -4.27
C THR A 569 6.28 -33.14 -3.49
N LEU A 570 5.65 -32.52 -2.49
CA LEU A 570 6.26 -31.42 -1.73
C LEU A 570 7.65 -31.83 -1.19
N PRO A 571 8.76 -31.18 -1.63
CA PRO A 571 10.10 -31.55 -1.18
C PRO A 571 10.28 -31.49 0.34
N GLU A 572 11.13 -32.35 0.90
CA GLU A 572 11.30 -32.51 2.36
C GLU A 572 11.72 -31.22 3.08
N LEU A 573 12.49 -30.33 2.42
CA LEU A 573 12.83 -29.00 2.94
C LEU A 573 11.59 -28.22 3.39
N TYR A 574 10.49 -28.31 2.63
CA TYR A 574 9.24 -27.60 2.93
C TYR A 574 8.35 -28.34 3.94
N GLN A 575 8.62 -29.61 4.18
CA GLN A 575 7.97 -30.41 5.22
C GLN A 575 8.66 -30.23 6.59
N ASP A 576 9.87 -29.70 6.61
CA ASP A 576 10.61 -29.40 7.84
C ASP A 576 9.80 -28.44 8.74
N PRO A 577 9.55 -28.80 10.02
CA PRO A 577 8.96 -27.87 10.99
C PRO A 577 9.71 -26.54 11.09
N ALA A 578 11.02 -26.50 10.80
CA ALA A 578 11.76 -25.24 10.76
C ALA A 578 11.32 -24.31 9.62
N TYR A 579 10.98 -24.85 8.44
CA TYR A 579 10.45 -24.07 7.32
C TYR A 579 9.08 -23.50 7.66
N GLN A 580 8.20 -24.32 8.26
CA GLN A 580 6.91 -23.85 8.75
C GLN A 580 7.07 -22.74 9.80
N ARG A 581 8.00 -22.92 10.76
CA ARG A 581 8.26 -21.96 11.83
C ARG A 581 8.75 -20.61 11.30
N ILE A 582 9.67 -20.57 10.33
CA ILE A 582 10.18 -19.30 9.81
C ILE A 582 9.16 -18.56 8.94
N ASN A 583 8.17 -19.26 8.39
CA ASN A 583 7.04 -18.67 7.65
C ASN A 583 5.84 -18.35 8.55
N HIS A 584 5.84 -18.80 9.81
CA HIS A 584 4.88 -18.41 10.85
C HIS A 584 5.34 -17.12 11.54
N ASN A 585 5.14 -15.98 10.87
CA ASN A 585 5.73 -14.70 11.28
C ASN A 585 5.01 -14.09 12.50
N ILE A 586 5.47 -14.43 13.70
CA ILE A 586 4.96 -13.87 14.96
C ILE A 586 5.20 -12.35 15.02
N LEU A 587 6.36 -11.87 14.58
CA LEU A 587 6.64 -10.43 14.48
C LEU A 587 6.57 -10.02 13.01
N SER A 588 5.39 -9.58 12.55
CA SER A 588 5.24 -9.02 11.21
C SER A 588 5.36 -7.51 11.30
N THR A 589 6.34 -6.95 10.60
CA THR A 589 6.68 -5.52 10.68
C THR A 589 6.62 -4.86 9.31
N SER A 590 6.20 -3.59 9.29
CA SER A 590 6.25 -2.76 8.08
C SER A 590 6.48 -1.31 8.47
N THR A 591 7.34 -0.63 7.71
CA THR A 591 7.63 0.79 7.88
C THR A 591 7.03 1.62 6.75
N LEU A 592 6.51 2.80 7.11
CA LEU A 592 5.96 3.76 6.17
C LEU A 592 6.43 5.17 6.57
N SER A 593 7.57 5.58 6.05
CA SER A 593 8.12 6.92 6.31
C SER A 593 7.61 7.90 5.26
N SER A 594 6.62 8.71 5.61
CA SER A 594 6.15 9.84 4.79
C SER A 594 5.67 11.01 5.66
N PRO A 595 5.92 12.27 5.26
CA PRO A 595 5.36 13.44 5.96
C PRO A 595 3.83 13.53 5.84
N ALA A 596 3.21 12.81 4.90
CA ALA A 596 1.77 12.78 4.75
C ALA A 596 1.09 11.81 5.74
N VAL A 597 1.84 10.80 6.23
CA VAL A 597 1.29 9.72 7.06
C VAL A 597 1.39 10.11 8.53
N SER A 598 0.25 10.07 9.23
CA SER A 598 0.20 10.22 10.69
C SER A 598 0.42 8.89 11.39
N LEU A 599 -0.26 7.84 10.91
CA LEU A 599 -0.24 6.49 11.46
C LEU A 599 -0.56 5.48 10.35
N GLY A 600 0.04 4.30 10.40
CA GLY A 600 -0.38 3.14 9.60
C GLY A 600 -0.77 1.97 10.50
N GLY A 601 -1.37 0.94 9.94
CA GLY A 601 -1.68 -0.27 10.70
C GLY A 601 -2.16 -1.43 9.85
N PHE A 602 -1.95 -2.63 10.38
CA PHE A 602 -2.42 -3.90 9.85
C PHE A 602 -2.55 -4.89 11.02
N ALA A 603 -3.37 -5.93 10.87
CA ALA A 603 -3.53 -6.94 11.91
C ALA A 603 -2.38 -7.97 11.88
N PRO A 604 -2.22 -8.82 12.90
CA PRO A 604 -1.26 -9.91 12.83
C PRO A 604 -1.56 -10.88 11.68
N VAL A 605 -0.51 -11.39 11.05
CA VAL A 605 -0.61 -12.38 9.95
C VAL A 605 -0.75 -13.82 10.44
N VAL A 606 -0.62 -14.04 11.75
CA VAL A 606 -0.83 -15.33 12.42
C VAL A 606 -1.58 -15.13 13.75
N PRO A 607 -2.36 -16.13 14.24
CA PRO A 607 -3.21 -15.96 15.42
C PRO A 607 -2.48 -15.59 16.72
N ASP A 608 -1.22 -15.99 16.88
CA ASP A 608 -0.37 -15.65 18.02
C ASP A 608 0.72 -14.63 17.68
N GLY A 609 0.47 -13.79 16.68
CA GLY A 609 1.41 -12.77 16.21
C GLY A 609 1.09 -11.35 16.66
N PHE A 610 1.96 -10.44 16.24
CA PHE A 610 1.81 -8.99 16.25
C PHE A 610 1.88 -8.44 14.82
N GLY A 611 1.01 -7.48 14.51
CA GLY A 611 1.16 -6.58 13.36
C GLY A 611 1.77 -5.27 13.84
N ILE A 612 3.00 -4.97 13.42
CA ILE A 612 3.79 -3.84 13.92
C ILE A 612 4.01 -2.84 12.77
N ALA A 613 3.20 -1.80 12.72
CA ALA A 613 3.44 -0.66 11.84
C ALA A 613 4.26 0.38 12.59
N TYR A 614 5.39 0.82 12.04
CA TYR A 614 6.24 1.80 12.70
C TYR A 614 6.79 2.85 11.74
N ALA A 615 7.21 3.98 12.30
CA ALA A 615 7.89 5.05 11.59
C ALA A 615 8.95 5.68 12.49
N VAL A 616 10.13 5.92 11.93
CA VAL A 616 11.21 6.63 12.63
C VAL A 616 11.32 8.04 12.05
N HIS A 617 10.68 8.99 12.71
CA HIS A 617 10.72 10.41 12.37
C HIS A 617 12.05 11.01 12.82
N ASP A 618 12.28 12.29 12.49
CA ASP A 618 13.54 12.97 12.81
C ASP A 618 13.79 13.03 14.32
N ASP A 619 12.74 13.36 15.11
CA ASP A 619 12.84 13.58 16.56
C ASP A 619 12.08 12.56 17.42
N TRP A 620 11.33 11.62 16.82
CA TRP A 620 10.56 10.63 17.58
C TRP A 620 10.36 9.32 16.80
N ILE A 621 9.94 8.26 17.49
CA ILE A 621 9.62 6.95 16.90
C ILE A 621 8.17 6.59 17.22
N GLY A 622 7.37 6.29 16.19
CA GLY A 622 5.98 5.86 16.32
C GLY A 622 5.83 4.36 16.09
N CYS A 623 5.02 3.69 16.93
CA CYS A 623 4.63 2.30 16.71
C CYS A 623 3.13 2.15 16.93
N ASN A 624 2.45 1.51 15.98
CA ASN A 624 1.08 1.03 16.09
C ASN A 624 1.12 -0.49 16.05
N VAL A 625 0.70 -1.15 17.13
CA VAL A 625 0.81 -2.60 17.29
C VAL A 625 -0.55 -3.21 17.49
N SER A 626 -0.85 -4.21 16.67
CA SER A 626 -2.04 -5.03 16.77
C SER A 626 -1.69 -6.42 17.30
N SER A 627 -2.61 -7.03 18.06
CA SER A 627 -2.53 -8.40 18.53
C SER A 627 -3.90 -9.06 18.58
N TYR A 628 -3.97 -10.37 18.38
CA TYR A 628 -5.14 -11.16 18.76
C TYR A 628 -5.06 -11.60 20.22
N SER A 629 -6.06 -12.33 20.71
CA SER A 629 -6.21 -12.78 22.10
C SER A 629 -5.00 -13.54 22.66
N GLY A 630 -4.22 -14.20 21.81
CA GLY A 630 -3.03 -14.96 22.20
C GLY A 630 -1.81 -14.11 22.57
N ARG A 631 -1.87 -12.78 22.37
CA ARG A 631 -0.77 -11.85 22.63
C ARG A 631 -1.29 -10.55 23.25
N ASN A 632 -0.41 -9.83 23.95
CA ASN A 632 -0.75 -8.57 24.60
C ASN A 632 0.05 -7.41 23.97
N ALA A 633 -0.59 -6.67 23.06
CA ALA A 633 0.01 -5.51 22.36
C ALA A 633 0.41 -4.39 23.31
N ARG A 634 -0.40 -4.11 24.33
CA ARG A 634 -0.11 -3.04 25.30
C ARG A 634 1.15 -3.31 26.11
N GLU A 635 1.27 -4.52 26.65
CA GLU A 635 2.49 -4.92 27.38
C GLU A 635 3.70 -5.00 26.44
N PHE A 636 3.52 -5.46 25.20
CA PHE A 636 4.58 -5.44 24.20
C PHE A 636 5.10 -4.03 23.95
N LEU A 637 4.19 -3.05 23.81
CA LEU A 637 4.55 -1.65 23.61
C LEU A 637 5.21 -1.03 24.84
N HIS A 638 4.80 -1.38 26.06
CA HIS A 638 5.53 -0.99 27.27
C HIS A 638 6.96 -1.53 27.26
N CYS A 639 7.15 -2.77 26.82
CA CYS A 639 8.49 -3.35 26.62
C CYS A 639 9.26 -2.61 25.50
N VAL A 640 8.64 -2.28 24.36
CA VAL A 640 9.28 -1.51 23.27
C VAL A 640 9.75 -0.15 23.77
N GLN A 641 8.88 0.58 24.47
CA GLN A 641 9.21 1.87 25.08
C GLN A 641 10.44 1.75 25.99
N LYS A 642 10.43 0.77 26.91
CA LYS A 642 11.55 0.54 27.83
C LYS A 642 12.84 0.15 27.08
N CYS A 643 12.76 -0.71 26.07
CA CYS A 643 13.90 -1.10 25.26
C CYS A 643 14.50 0.10 24.50
N LEU A 644 13.67 0.98 23.93
CA LEU A 644 14.14 2.22 23.32
C LEU A 644 14.81 3.14 24.35
N GLU A 645 14.26 3.27 25.56
CA GLU A 645 14.89 4.04 26.63
C GLU A 645 16.28 3.49 26.99
N ASP A 646 16.41 2.17 27.15
CA ASP A 646 17.66 1.50 27.49
C ASP A 646 18.71 1.64 26.39
N MET A 647 18.29 1.52 25.12
CA MET A 647 19.16 1.73 23.97
C MET A 647 19.66 3.18 23.89
N PHE A 648 18.79 4.16 24.11
CA PHE A 648 19.17 5.57 24.11
C PHE A 648 20.09 5.91 25.30
N ASP A 649 19.84 5.35 26.49
CA ASP A 649 20.74 5.47 27.64
C ASP A 649 22.13 4.92 27.31
N ALA A 650 22.23 3.71 26.76
CA ALA A 650 23.50 3.13 26.35
C ALA A 650 24.21 3.97 25.28
N LEU A 651 23.48 4.52 24.29
CA LEU A 651 24.05 5.39 23.26
C LEU A 651 24.54 6.74 23.80
N GLU A 652 23.99 7.21 24.92
CA GLU A 652 24.42 8.42 25.63
C GLU A 652 25.57 8.16 26.62
N GLY A 653 26.03 6.91 26.77
CA GLY A 653 27.11 6.57 27.70
C GLY A 653 26.62 6.25 29.12
N LYS A 654 25.31 6.13 29.34
CA LYS A 654 24.71 5.82 30.64
C LYS A 654 24.65 4.32 30.86
N ALA A 655 24.86 3.89 32.10
CA ALA A 655 24.56 2.51 32.49
C ALA A 655 23.05 2.25 32.41
N ILE A 656 22.67 1.06 31.94
CA ILE A 656 21.25 0.68 31.83
C ILE A 656 20.68 0.50 33.23
N LYS A 657 19.49 1.08 33.47
CA LYS A 657 18.78 0.94 34.73
C LYS A 657 18.18 -0.47 34.81
N THR A 658 18.71 -1.30 35.71
CA THR A 658 18.18 -2.63 36.06
C THR A 658 16.78 -2.56 36.64
#